data_AF-A0A7X2IUA9-F1
#
_entry.id   AF-A0A7X2IUA9-F1
#
_cell.length_a   1.000
_cell.length_b   1.000
_cell.length_c   1.000
_cell.angle_alpha   90.00
_cell.angle_beta   90.00
_cell.angle_gamma   90.00
#
_symmetry.space_group_name_H-M   'P 1'
#
loop_
_entity.id
_entity.type
_entity.pdbx_description
1 polymer ?
#
loop_
_entity_poly.entity_id
_entity_poly.type
_entity_poly.pdbx_seq_one_letter_code
_entity_poly.pdbx_strand_id
1 'polypeptide(L)'
;MTSPTLLSVSNTHDTLNLSGNIVLTFDMPIAAGEGTVRIDLFGSPLFIEDIGVSRYVTISGNTLTINPPQDLAYGSNYQLYLFHGVVTNAQTGEPLKATEHFFTTGASPHPLQLTGTSGDDHLIGSAWDDVLSGGDGRDDLRGGNGNDRLDGGAGNDYINDSGGNNTLLGGDGNDSLSAAGFDESDVNLLDGGMGDDWLDASHGISTQLGGAGDDNLTIWGGSGTLDGGDGNDFIAANRINAVTTAHGGAGSDRFQIAPDLSAPLVISDFATGAGGDVIDPYVQLYFPAMPNVGEVTNVVPPANFLYTTGHVSWRQDGADAVLQVDRDGEAGQVFQLQTIAILRNTQTTALTADNLAYGVTAWQGQRGITLTGSAGADQLTGGIYNDALYGSYGNDKVDGLAGDDFIEGGDGDDRLAGQGGNDALYGGDGNDMLEGGAGNDWIDGDNGMWAQDSGRLDSVYYDTPFAKVRLTHERFSAPEYWTVQDTTGALGTDTLTHVERLIFTDQCWALDVGLFGYAGQVYRLYQAAFDRQPDIAGLSYWLNKVDKGLDTLMVADSFTRSDEFRQVFGATPSNTELVNRLYHNILHREPDAQGKAYWIDVLDKKQVTTAEALFYFSASPENYQNVAKIIGDGFAYEVSPS
;
A
#
# COMPACT_ATOMS: atom_id res chain seq x y z
N MET A 1 17.52 -0.23 -64.09
CA MET A 1 16.21 0.12 -64.70
C MET A 1 15.17 0.19 -63.56
N THR A 2 13.90 0.52 -63.80
CA THR A 2 12.91 0.70 -62.71
C THR A 2 12.32 -0.63 -62.27
N SER A 3 12.52 -1.00 -61.00
CA SER A 3 11.84 -2.12 -60.35
C SER A 3 10.33 -1.87 -60.26
N PRO A 4 9.49 -2.94 -60.28
CA PRO A 4 8.07 -2.80 -59.98
C PRO A 4 7.82 -2.22 -58.58
N THR A 5 6.75 -1.45 -58.43
CA THR A 5 6.28 -0.91 -57.14
C THR A 5 4.85 -1.37 -56.88
N LEU A 6 4.59 -1.92 -55.70
CA LEU A 6 3.23 -2.30 -55.28
C LEU A 6 2.41 -1.02 -55.02
N LEU A 7 1.30 -0.86 -55.73
CA LEU A 7 0.40 0.29 -55.58
C LEU A 7 -0.75 0.01 -54.62
N SER A 8 -1.33 -1.19 -54.71
CA SER A 8 -2.46 -1.59 -53.87
C SER A 8 -2.60 -3.10 -53.75
N VAL A 9 -3.30 -3.51 -52.70
CA VAL A 9 -3.84 -4.85 -52.51
C VAL A 9 -5.38 -4.69 -52.49
N SER A 10 -6.12 -5.54 -53.19
CA SER A 10 -7.56 -5.39 -53.49
C SER A 10 -8.45 -4.94 -52.32
N ASN A 11 -9.40 -4.06 -52.69
CA ASN A 11 -10.68 -3.60 -52.10
C ASN A 11 -10.69 -2.91 -50.73
N THR A 12 -10.26 -1.65 -50.76
CA THR A 12 -10.82 -0.40 -50.18
C THR A 12 -12.03 -0.34 -49.21
N HIS A 13 -12.57 -1.40 -48.58
CA HIS A 13 -13.47 -1.31 -47.40
C HIS A 13 -13.47 -2.69 -46.68
N ASP A 14 -12.57 -2.89 -45.72
CA ASP A 14 -12.56 -3.80 -44.55
C ASP A 14 -13.15 -5.23 -44.62
N THR A 15 -13.58 -5.77 -45.76
CA THR A 15 -14.20 -7.10 -45.84
C THR A 15 -13.79 -7.88 -47.10
N LEU A 16 -12.77 -8.73 -46.98
CA LEU A 16 -12.55 -9.84 -47.92
C LEU A 16 -13.67 -10.87 -47.71
N ASN A 17 -14.40 -11.26 -48.77
CA ASN A 17 -15.28 -12.44 -48.74
C ASN A 17 -14.39 -13.70 -48.77
N LEU A 18 -14.74 -14.74 -47.98
CA LEU A 18 -13.95 -15.98 -47.85
C LEU A 18 -13.52 -16.62 -49.17
N SER A 19 -14.31 -16.47 -50.23
CA SER A 19 -14.03 -17.02 -51.56
C SER A 19 -13.29 -16.06 -52.51
N GLY A 20 -12.69 -14.98 -51.99
CA GLY A 20 -12.09 -13.91 -52.78
C GLY A 20 -10.58 -14.05 -52.95
N ASN A 21 -10.08 -13.88 -54.18
CA ASN A 21 -8.65 -13.81 -54.42
C ASN A 21 -8.04 -12.52 -53.82
N ILE A 22 -6.81 -12.60 -53.31
CA ILE A 22 -6.00 -11.42 -52.96
C ILE A 22 -5.37 -10.89 -54.25
N VAL A 23 -5.69 -9.65 -54.63
CA VAL A 23 -5.23 -9.06 -55.89
C VAL A 23 -4.26 -7.91 -55.63
N LEU A 24 -3.00 -8.08 -56.01
CA LEU A 24 -1.93 -7.10 -55.90
C LEU A 24 -1.76 -6.36 -57.22
N THR A 25 -1.85 -5.02 -57.19
CA THR A 25 -1.70 -4.17 -58.38
C THR A 25 -0.37 -3.44 -58.34
N PHE A 26 0.41 -3.56 -59.42
CA PHE A 26 1.70 -2.89 -59.59
C PHE A 26 1.58 -1.71 -60.56
N ASP A 27 2.54 -0.78 -60.46
CA ASP A 27 2.66 0.41 -61.30
C ASP A 27 3.05 0.11 -62.77
N MET A 28 3.43 -1.13 -63.06
CA MET A 28 3.86 -1.56 -64.39
C MET A 28 3.55 -3.05 -64.64
N PRO A 29 3.58 -3.52 -65.90
CA PRO A 29 3.46 -4.94 -66.21
C PRO A 29 4.58 -5.77 -65.55
N ILE A 30 4.20 -6.90 -64.97
CA ILE A 30 5.10 -7.79 -64.23
C ILE A 30 5.17 -9.18 -64.86
N ALA A 31 6.27 -9.87 -64.64
CA ALA A 31 6.47 -11.27 -64.97
C ALA A 31 6.87 -12.06 -63.73
N ALA A 32 6.66 -13.38 -63.77
CA ALA A 32 7.09 -14.26 -62.68
C ALA A 32 8.62 -14.21 -62.51
N GLY A 33 9.09 -14.05 -61.28
CA GLY A 33 10.50 -14.21 -60.91
C GLY A 33 10.77 -15.55 -60.22
N GLU A 34 11.83 -15.60 -59.41
CA GLU A 34 12.28 -16.80 -58.67
C GLU A 34 12.04 -16.70 -57.15
N GLY A 35 11.22 -15.73 -56.71
CA GLY A 35 10.93 -15.50 -55.29
C GLY A 35 9.62 -16.11 -54.80
N THR A 36 9.43 -16.05 -53.48
CA THR A 36 8.29 -16.65 -52.77
C THR A 36 7.27 -15.57 -52.37
N VAL A 37 6.00 -15.95 -52.31
CA VAL A 37 4.94 -15.22 -51.60
C VAL A 37 4.64 -15.95 -50.30
N ARG A 38 4.56 -15.21 -49.19
CA ARG A 38 4.21 -15.78 -47.87
C ARG A 38 3.08 -14.96 -47.22
N ILE A 39 2.08 -15.63 -46.66
CA ILE A 39 1.03 -15.00 -45.85
C ILE A 39 1.10 -15.60 -44.45
N ASP A 40 1.14 -14.71 -43.46
CA ASP A 40 1.21 -15.06 -42.05
C ASP A 40 -0.05 -14.60 -41.32
N LEU A 41 -0.49 -15.43 -40.37
CA LEU A 41 -1.45 -15.09 -39.34
C LEU A 41 -0.68 -15.02 -38.02
N PHE A 42 -0.64 -13.85 -37.38
CA PHE A 42 0.11 -13.60 -36.13
C PHE A 42 1.58 -14.09 -36.13
N GLY A 43 2.26 -14.02 -37.27
CA GLY A 43 3.67 -14.43 -37.41
C GLY A 43 3.87 -15.92 -37.73
N SER A 44 2.81 -16.73 -37.73
CA SER A 44 2.80 -18.12 -38.18
C SER A 44 2.50 -18.20 -39.68
N PRO A 45 3.31 -18.91 -40.48
CA PRO A 45 3.11 -19.02 -41.91
C PRO A 45 1.89 -19.89 -42.26
N LEU A 46 0.85 -19.27 -42.83
CA LEU A 46 -0.35 -19.95 -43.31
C LEU A 46 -0.19 -20.43 -44.76
N PHE A 47 0.51 -19.65 -45.59
CA PHE A 47 0.67 -19.91 -47.01
C PHE A 47 2.08 -19.52 -47.44
N ILE A 48 2.81 -20.43 -48.10
CA ILE A 48 4.13 -20.17 -48.67
C ILE A 48 4.18 -20.81 -50.06
N GLU A 49 4.36 -20.00 -51.10
CA GLU A 49 4.36 -20.49 -52.48
C GLU A 49 5.46 -19.84 -53.32
N ASP A 50 6.18 -20.67 -54.06
CA ASP A 50 7.07 -20.24 -55.13
C ASP A 50 6.25 -19.98 -56.40
N ILE A 51 6.22 -18.73 -56.83
CA ILE A 51 5.34 -18.31 -57.90
C ILE A 51 5.71 -18.89 -59.27
N GLY A 52 6.95 -19.37 -59.44
CA GLY A 52 7.41 -19.97 -60.70
C GLY A 52 6.73 -21.32 -61.00
N VAL A 53 6.18 -21.96 -59.97
CA VAL A 53 5.55 -23.29 -60.05
C VAL A 53 4.17 -23.34 -59.38
N SER A 54 3.71 -22.25 -58.79
CA SER A 54 2.46 -22.21 -58.02
C SER A 54 1.22 -22.36 -58.90
N ARG A 55 0.25 -23.16 -58.41
CA ARG A 55 -1.11 -23.24 -58.97
C ARG A 55 -2.09 -22.24 -58.31
N TYR A 56 -1.65 -21.59 -57.25
CA TYR A 56 -2.44 -20.68 -56.41
C TYR A 56 -2.16 -19.20 -56.73
N VAL A 57 -1.11 -18.93 -57.50
CA VAL A 57 -0.74 -17.58 -57.93
C VAL A 57 -0.89 -17.44 -59.43
N THR A 58 -1.54 -16.38 -59.89
CA THR A 58 -1.64 -16.04 -61.31
C THR A 58 -1.19 -14.60 -61.54
N ILE A 59 -0.44 -14.37 -62.62
CA ILE A 59 0.00 -13.03 -63.04
C ILE A 59 -0.67 -12.69 -64.36
N SER A 60 -1.29 -11.51 -64.42
CA SER A 60 -1.91 -10.99 -65.63
C SER A 60 -1.67 -9.49 -65.74
N GLY A 61 -0.90 -9.08 -66.76
CA GLY A 61 -0.52 -7.68 -66.94
C GLY A 61 0.30 -7.13 -65.77
N ASN A 62 -0.23 -6.14 -65.07
CA ASN A 62 0.37 -5.51 -63.89
C ASN A 62 -0.17 -6.06 -62.56
N THR A 63 -0.85 -7.20 -62.59
CA THR A 63 -1.57 -7.74 -61.43
C THR A 63 -1.05 -9.13 -61.06
N LEU A 64 -0.83 -9.36 -59.76
CA LEU A 64 -0.58 -10.68 -59.18
C LEU A 64 -1.79 -11.06 -58.33
N THR A 65 -2.41 -12.19 -58.61
CA THR A 65 -3.59 -12.70 -57.91
C THR A 65 -3.21 -13.96 -57.14
N ILE A 66 -3.42 -13.95 -55.82
CA ILE A 66 -3.21 -15.10 -54.93
C ILE A 66 -4.58 -15.66 -54.60
N ASN A 67 -4.77 -16.96 -54.81
CA ASN A 67 -5.94 -17.73 -54.43
C ASN A 67 -5.48 -18.77 -53.39
N PRO A 68 -5.53 -18.46 -52.09
CA PRO A 68 -5.12 -19.38 -51.04
C PRO A 68 -5.87 -20.72 -51.15
N PRO A 69 -5.22 -21.85 -50.82
CA PRO A 69 -5.84 -23.19 -50.89
C PRO A 69 -6.94 -23.42 -49.84
N GLN A 70 -7.00 -22.55 -48.83
CA GLN A 70 -7.99 -22.53 -47.77
C GLN A 70 -8.48 -21.09 -47.60
N ASP A 71 -9.75 -20.94 -47.25
CA ASP A 71 -10.31 -19.61 -47.00
C ASP A 71 -9.62 -18.99 -45.77
N LEU A 72 -9.36 -17.68 -45.83
CA LEU A 72 -8.76 -16.95 -44.70
C LEU A 72 -9.79 -16.76 -43.60
N ALA A 73 -9.47 -17.03 -42.34
CA ALA A 73 -10.37 -16.77 -41.21
C ALA A 73 -10.93 -15.34 -41.24
N TYR A 74 -12.24 -15.19 -40.95
CA TYR A 74 -12.92 -13.90 -40.85
C TYR A 74 -12.35 -13.04 -39.70
N GLY A 75 -12.54 -11.71 -39.78
CA GLY A 75 -12.16 -10.75 -38.74
C GLY A 75 -10.66 -10.70 -38.41
N SER A 76 -9.81 -11.40 -39.15
CA SER A 76 -8.42 -11.67 -38.80
C SER A 76 -7.44 -10.75 -39.53
N ASN A 77 -6.32 -10.44 -38.87
CA ASN A 77 -5.23 -9.64 -39.41
C ASN A 77 -4.14 -10.52 -40.00
N TYR A 78 -3.73 -10.22 -41.23
CA TYR A 78 -2.72 -10.96 -41.97
C TYR A 78 -1.57 -10.08 -42.40
N GLN A 79 -0.38 -10.67 -42.45
CA GLN A 79 0.81 -10.07 -43.02
C GLN A 79 1.22 -10.81 -44.30
N LEU A 80 1.27 -10.09 -45.41
CA LEU A 80 1.70 -10.59 -46.71
C LEU A 80 3.14 -10.14 -46.98
N TYR A 81 4.03 -11.11 -47.20
CA TYR A 81 5.40 -10.90 -47.62
C TYR A 81 5.60 -11.18 -49.10
N LEU A 82 6.12 -10.18 -49.81
CA LEU A 82 6.62 -10.30 -51.16
C LEU A 82 8.14 -10.26 -51.09
N PHE A 83 8.79 -11.42 -51.17
CA PHE A 83 10.24 -11.50 -51.09
C PHE A 83 10.93 -10.90 -52.32
N HIS A 84 12.19 -10.53 -52.18
CA HIS A 84 12.97 -9.95 -53.28
C HIS A 84 12.94 -10.85 -54.52
N GLY A 85 12.64 -10.27 -55.68
CA GLY A 85 12.61 -11.01 -56.94
C GLY A 85 11.42 -11.94 -57.12
N VAL A 86 10.40 -11.89 -56.24
CA VAL A 86 9.14 -12.64 -56.43
C VAL A 86 8.49 -12.28 -57.77
N VAL A 87 8.45 -11.01 -58.14
CA VAL A 87 8.08 -10.58 -59.50
C VAL A 87 9.17 -9.71 -60.09
N THR A 88 9.22 -9.65 -61.42
CA THR A 88 10.15 -8.79 -62.17
C THR A 88 9.39 -7.85 -63.08
N ASN A 89 10.02 -6.74 -63.45
CA ASN A 89 9.53 -5.89 -64.53
C ASN A 89 9.52 -6.71 -65.84
N ALA A 90 8.33 -6.86 -66.45
CA ALA A 90 8.15 -7.73 -67.61
C ALA A 90 8.98 -7.32 -68.85
N GLN A 91 9.40 -6.05 -68.94
CA GLN A 91 10.20 -5.54 -70.05
C GLN A 91 11.70 -5.55 -69.79
N THR A 92 12.13 -5.32 -68.54
CA THR A 92 13.55 -5.11 -68.20
C THR A 92 14.17 -6.21 -67.36
N GLY A 93 13.36 -7.09 -66.77
CA GLY A 93 13.81 -8.16 -65.87
C GLY A 93 14.27 -7.69 -64.49
N GLU A 94 14.19 -6.39 -64.19
CA GLU A 94 14.57 -5.88 -62.86
C GLU A 94 13.64 -6.43 -61.77
N PRO A 95 14.19 -6.97 -60.68
CA PRO A 95 13.40 -7.60 -59.62
C PRO A 95 12.69 -6.57 -58.74
N LEU A 96 11.52 -6.96 -58.21
CA LEU A 96 10.87 -6.30 -57.09
C LEU A 96 11.80 -6.33 -55.86
N LYS A 97 11.89 -5.21 -55.14
CA LYS A 97 12.53 -5.17 -53.82
C LYS A 97 11.56 -5.73 -52.77
N ALA A 98 12.07 -6.48 -51.80
CA ALA A 98 11.24 -7.09 -50.78
C ALA A 98 10.32 -6.05 -50.11
N THR A 99 9.04 -6.39 -49.95
CA THR A 99 8.04 -5.52 -49.33
C THR A 99 7.03 -6.36 -48.56
N GLU A 100 6.42 -5.77 -47.55
CA GLU A 100 5.36 -6.37 -46.75
C GLU A 100 4.08 -5.52 -46.78
N HIS A 101 2.95 -6.15 -46.49
CA HIS A 101 1.65 -5.48 -46.44
C HIS A 101 0.75 -6.12 -45.37
N PHE A 102 0.02 -5.30 -44.62
CA PHE A 102 -0.95 -5.74 -43.63
C PHE A 102 -2.37 -5.58 -44.16
N PHE A 103 -3.22 -6.58 -43.95
CA PHE A 103 -4.64 -6.50 -44.33
C PHE A 103 -5.52 -7.26 -43.34
N THR A 104 -6.81 -6.90 -43.29
CA THR A 104 -7.81 -7.50 -42.41
C THR A 104 -8.97 -8.07 -43.23
N THR A 105 -9.46 -9.25 -42.87
CA THR A 105 -10.66 -9.87 -43.46
C THR A 105 -11.93 -9.38 -42.78
N GLY A 106 -13.07 -9.47 -43.46
CA GLY A 106 -14.35 -8.98 -42.93
C GLY A 106 -14.97 -9.84 -41.84
N ALA A 107 -16.02 -9.35 -41.18
CA ALA A 107 -16.84 -10.17 -40.28
C ALA A 107 -17.71 -11.18 -41.08
N SER A 108 -17.99 -12.35 -40.48
CA SER A 108 -18.87 -13.35 -41.08
C SER A 108 -20.32 -12.86 -41.12
N PRO A 109 -21.07 -13.07 -42.23
CA PRO A 109 -22.49 -12.76 -42.30
C PRO A 109 -23.41 -13.85 -41.71
N HIS A 110 -22.84 -14.93 -41.15
CA HIS A 110 -23.56 -16.08 -40.58
C HIS A 110 -22.82 -16.64 -39.36
N PRO A 111 -23.50 -17.44 -38.51
CA PRO A 111 -22.86 -18.23 -37.47
C PRO A 111 -21.66 -19.04 -37.96
N LEU A 112 -20.65 -19.13 -37.11
CA LEU A 112 -19.42 -19.87 -37.28
C LEU A 112 -19.35 -21.02 -36.29
N GLN A 113 -18.82 -22.15 -36.76
CA GLN A 113 -18.42 -23.27 -35.92
C GLN A 113 -16.93 -23.51 -36.15
N LEU A 114 -16.12 -23.11 -35.18
CA LEU A 114 -14.66 -23.17 -35.27
C LEU A 114 -14.13 -24.18 -34.24
N THR A 115 -13.09 -24.90 -34.64
CA THR A 115 -12.38 -25.84 -33.77
C THR A 115 -10.90 -25.64 -34.01
N GLY A 116 -10.17 -25.32 -32.95
CA GLY A 116 -8.72 -25.23 -32.96
C GLY A 116 -8.07 -26.61 -33.00
N THR A 117 -6.80 -26.62 -32.67
CA THR A 117 -5.87 -27.72 -32.80
C THR A 117 -5.44 -28.18 -31.41
N SER A 118 -4.17 -28.58 -31.27
CA SER A 118 -3.59 -28.98 -30.00
C SER A 118 -2.45 -28.05 -29.58
N GLY A 119 -2.44 -26.84 -30.13
CA GLY A 119 -1.48 -25.80 -29.77
C GLY A 119 -2.17 -24.45 -29.90
N ASP A 120 -1.49 -23.41 -29.44
CA ASP A 120 -2.05 -22.06 -29.28
C ASP A 120 -2.76 -21.51 -30.54
N ASP A 121 -4.09 -21.43 -30.47
CA ASP A 121 -4.99 -21.01 -31.53
C ASP A 121 -5.65 -19.66 -31.24
N HIS A 122 -6.04 -18.94 -32.31
CA HIS A 122 -6.74 -17.67 -32.19
C HIS A 122 -8.02 -17.73 -33.03
N LEU A 123 -9.16 -17.87 -32.34
CA LEU A 123 -10.47 -18.11 -32.94
C LEU A 123 -11.36 -16.88 -32.75
N ILE A 124 -11.85 -16.32 -33.87
CA ILE A 124 -12.75 -15.17 -33.87
C ILE A 124 -14.08 -15.57 -34.51
N GLY A 125 -15.15 -15.40 -33.76
CA GLY A 125 -16.54 -15.53 -34.18
C GLY A 125 -17.01 -14.33 -35.00
N SER A 126 -18.32 -14.12 -34.95
CA SER A 126 -19.10 -13.26 -35.81
C SER A 126 -19.99 -12.34 -34.96
N ALA A 127 -21.15 -11.95 -35.48
CA ALA A 127 -22.15 -11.19 -34.73
C ALA A 127 -23.45 -12.01 -34.56
N TRP A 128 -23.31 -13.33 -34.65
CA TRP A 128 -24.37 -14.32 -34.60
C TRP A 128 -23.96 -15.44 -33.67
N ASP A 129 -24.92 -16.25 -33.23
CA ASP A 129 -24.71 -17.38 -32.31
C ASP A 129 -23.66 -18.39 -32.82
N ASP A 130 -22.43 -18.26 -32.35
CA ASP A 130 -21.25 -19.01 -32.76
C ASP A 130 -20.91 -20.15 -31.78
N VAL A 131 -20.15 -21.14 -32.28
CA VAL A 131 -19.60 -22.22 -31.47
C VAL A 131 -18.10 -22.33 -31.72
N LEU A 132 -17.30 -21.95 -30.74
CA LEU A 132 -15.83 -21.99 -30.81
C LEU A 132 -15.31 -23.02 -29.79
N SER A 133 -14.30 -23.80 -30.18
CA SER A 133 -13.59 -24.73 -29.31
C SER A 133 -12.09 -24.60 -29.56
N GLY A 134 -11.29 -24.30 -28.54
CA GLY A 134 -9.85 -24.10 -28.60
C GLY A 134 -9.10 -25.43 -28.81
N GLY A 135 -9.27 -26.36 -27.87
CA GLY A 135 -8.66 -27.68 -27.92
C GLY A 135 -7.61 -27.83 -26.83
N ASP A 136 -6.40 -28.29 -27.17
CA ASP A 136 -5.26 -28.16 -26.24
C ASP A 136 -4.44 -26.93 -26.65
N GLY A 137 -3.75 -26.28 -25.72
CA GLY A 137 -2.90 -25.13 -26.02
C GLY A 137 -3.34 -23.90 -25.24
N ARG A 138 -2.66 -22.77 -25.44
CA ARG A 138 -3.12 -21.48 -24.92
C ARG A 138 -3.86 -20.73 -26.02
N ASP A 139 -5.17 -20.71 -25.95
CA ASP A 139 -6.03 -20.24 -27.02
C ASP A 139 -6.64 -18.85 -26.72
N ASP A 140 -6.92 -18.07 -27.76
CA ASP A 140 -7.65 -16.78 -27.71
C ASP A 140 -8.97 -16.94 -28.47
N LEU A 141 -10.08 -17.06 -27.74
CA LEU A 141 -11.43 -17.25 -28.27
C LEU A 141 -12.24 -15.97 -28.09
N ARG A 142 -12.79 -15.45 -29.20
CA ARG A 142 -13.64 -14.25 -29.20
C ARG A 142 -14.92 -14.51 -29.96
N GLY A 143 -16.08 -14.58 -29.33
CA GLY A 143 -17.32 -14.95 -30.02
C GLY A 143 -17.95 -13.76 -30.73
N GLY A 144 -18.00 -12.62 -30.06
CA GLY A 144 -18.42 -11.36 -30.66
C GLY A 144 -19.75 -10.91 -30.09
N ASN A 145 -20.78 -10.75 -30.93
CA ASN A 145 -22.15 -10.63 -30.44
C ASN A 145 -22.89 -11.94 -30.77
N GLY A 146 -23.92 -12.26 -30.01
CA GLY A 146 -24.74 -13.42 -30.32
C GLY A 146 -25.09 -14.15 -29.04
N ASN A 147 -25.68 -15.33 -29.15
CA ASN A 147 -25.67 -16.29 -28.05
C ASN A 147 -24.58 -17.31 -28.35
N ASP A 148 -23.39 -17.04 -27.86
CA ASP A 148 -22.18 -17.75 -28.24
C ASP A 148 -21.84 -18.86 -27.24
N ARG A 149 -21.25 -19.95 -27.74
CA ARG A 149 -20.67 -21.02 -26.92
C ARG A 149 -19.19 -21.15 -27.21
N LEU A 150 -18.35 -20.81 -26.23
CA LEU A 150 -16.91 -20.84 -26.31
C LEU A 150 -16.37 -21.85 -25.28
N ASP A 151 -15.43 -22.68 -25.70
CA ASP A 151 -14.86 -23.78 -24.92
C ASP A 151 -13.34 -23.76 -25.13
N GLY A 152 -12.56 -23.33 -24.12
CA GLY A 152 -11.10 -23.21 -24.20
C GLY A 152 -10.46 -24.58 -24.38
N GLY A 153 -10.71 -25.48 -23.42
CA GLY A 153 -10.26 -26.85 -23.46
C GLY A 153 -9.15 -27.08 -22.45
N ALA A 154 -7.94 -27.43 -22.87
CA ALA A 154 -6.82 -27.66 -21.96
C ALA A 154 -5.68 -26.67 -22.25
N GLY A 155 -5.27 -25.93 -21.23
CA GLY A 155 -4.23 -24.92 -21.26
C GLY A 155 -4.72 -23.64 -20.60
N ASN A 156 -4.01 -22.52 -20.81
CA ASN A 156 -4.33 -21.27 -20.13
C ASN A 156 -4.95 -20.29 -21.13
N ASP A 157 -6.25 -20.34 -21.28
CA ASP A 157 -7.00 -19.75 -22.36
C ASP A 157 -7.50 -18.33 -22.04
N TYR A 158 -7.74 -17.57 -23.09
CA TYR A 158 -8.37 -16.25 -23.02
C TYR A 158 -9.67 -16.29 -23.81
N ILE A 159 -10.79 -16.12 -23.11
CA ILE A 159 -12.13 -16.22 -23.67
C ILE A 159 -12.86 -14.90 -23.44
N ASN A 160 -13.23 -14.20 -24.52
CA ASN A 160 -13.92 -12.91 -24.43
C ASN A 160 -15.17 -12.86 -25.30
N ASP A 161 -16.27 -12.41 -24.71
CA ASP A 161 -17.54 -12.29 -25.41
C ASP A 161 -18.34 -11.05 -24.99
N SER A 162 -19.31 -10.64 -25.82
CA SER A 162 -20.09 -9.42 -25.61
C SER A 162 -21.53 -9.50 -26.13
N GLY A 163 -22.49 -9.17 -25.28
CA GLY A 163 -23.91 -9.10 -25.64
C GLY A 163 -24.55 -10.47 -25.87
N GLY A 164 -25.85 -10.57 -25.61
CA GLY A 164 -26.58 -11.84 -25.71
C GLY A 164 -26.27 -12.81 -24.58
N ASN A 165 -26.72 -14.06 -24.75
CA ASN A 165 -26.66 -15.09 -23.71
C ASN A 165 -25.54 -16.08 -24.00
N ASN A 166 -24.40 -15.90 -23.35
CA ASN A 166 -23.18 -16.61 -23.70
C ASN A 166 -22.84 -17.71 -22.70
N THR A 167 -22.18 -18.77 -23.19
CA THR A 167 -21.60 -19.83 -22.38
C THR A 167 -20.10 -19.88 -22.65
N LEU A 168 -19.30 -19.50 -21.67
CA LEU A 168 -17.85 -19.51 -21.71
C LEU A 168 -17.35 -20.60 -20.76
N LEU A 169 -16.59 -21.56 -21.27
CA LEU A 169 -15.97 -22.64 -20.49
C LEU A 169 -14.45 -22.55 -20.66
N GLY A 170 -13.70 -22.41 -19.57
CA GLY A 170 -12.24 -22.41 -19.56
C GLY A 170 -11.71 -23.81 -19.82
N GLY A 171 -11.90 -24.71 -18.85
CA GLY A 171 -11.53 -26.12 -18.95
C GLY A 171 -10.43 -26.48 -17.97
N ASP A 172 -9.34 -27.11 -18.43
CA ASP A 172 -8.18 -27.44 -17.60
C ASP A 172 -7.09 -26.37 -17.78
N GLY A 173 -6.69 -25.66 -16.73
CA GLY A 173 -5.60 -24.68 -16.73
C GLY A 173 -6.06 -23.34 -16.16
N ASN A 174 -5.18 -22.34 -16.14
CA ASN A 174 -5.51 -21.05 -15.53
C ASN A 174 -6.03 -20.10 -16.61
N ASP A 175 -7.35 -19.93 -16.66
CA ASP A 175 -8.07 -19.29 -17.74
C ASP A 175 -8.53 -17.87 -17.40
N SER A 176 -8.85 -17.09 -18.44
CA SER A 176 -9.41 -15.75 -18.30
C SER A 176 -10.67 -15.61 -19.15
N LEU A 177 -11.82 -15.55 -18.48
CA LEU A 177 -13.13 -15.50 -19.09
C LEU A 177 -13.76 -14.13 -18.86
N SER A 178 -14.26 -13.50 -19.92
CA SER A 178 -14.94 -12.20 -19.81
C SER A 178 -16.20 -12.14 -20.67
N ALA A 179 -17.34 -11.82 -20.04
CA ALA A 179 -18.61 -11.59 -20.72
C ALA A 179 -19.17 -10.19 -20.43
N ALA A 180 -19.27 -9.35 -21.47
CA ALA A 180 -19.83 -8.02 -21.35
C ALA A 180 -21.27 -7.97 -21.86
N GLY A 181 -22.26 -7.93 -20.97
CA GLY A 181 -23.67 -7.73 -21.36
C GLY A 181 -23.93 -6.31 -21.90
N PHE A 182 -24.86 -6.19 -22.84
CA PHE A 182 -25.37 -4.90 -23.32
C PHE A 182 -26.77 -4.59 -22.79
N ASP A 183 -27.50 -5.62 -22.32
CA ASP A 183 -28.83 -5.52 -21.75
C ASP A 183 -28.86 -6.11 -20.31
N GLU A 184 -29.74 -5.62 -19.45
CA GLU A 184 -29.96 -6.18 -18.12
C GLU A 184 -30.62 -7.58 -18.16
N SER A 185 -31.15 -7.98 -19.32
CA SER A 185 -31.75 -9.30 -19.57
C SER A 185 -30.82 -10.35 -20.16
N ASP A 186 -29.59 -9.98 -20.53
CA ASP A 186 -28.57 -10.92 -20.99
C ASP A 186 -28.25 -11.93 -19.88
N VAL A 187 -28.16 -13.22 -20.21
CA VAL A 187 -27.87 -14.31 -19.28
C VAL A 187 -26.61 -15.03 -19.67
N ASN A 188 -25.55 -14.89 -18.87
CA ASN A 188 -24.23 -15.45 -19.16
C ASN A 188 -23.86 -16.55 -18.16
N LEU A 189 -23.17 -17.58 -18.66
CA LEU A 189 -22.50 -18.61 -17.87
C LEU A 189 -21.00 -18.53 -18.15
N LEU A 190 -20.21 -18.33 -17.10
CA LEU A 190 -18.75 -18.44 -17.12
C LEU A 190 -18.40 -19.58 -16.17
N ASP A 191 -17.63 -20.55 -16.64
CA ASP A 191 -17.18 -21.72 -15.89
C ASP A 191 -15.66 -21.86 -16.10
N GLY A 192 -14.87 -21.60 -15.06
CA GLY A 192 -13.41 -21.65 -15.09
C GLY A 192 -12.92 -23.07 -15.31
N GLY A 193 -13.24 -23.97 -14.38
CA GLY A 193 -12.96 -25.39 -14.49
C GLY A 193 -11.89 -25.84 -13.49
N MET A 194 -10.78 -26.38 -13.95
CA MET A 194 -9.63 -26.69 -13.09
C MET A 194 -8.54 -25.64 -13.30
N GLY A 195 -7.95 -25.11 -12.25
CA GLY A 195 -6.89 -24.10 -12.33
C GLY A 195 -7.29 -22.85 -11.56
N ASP A 196 -6.36 -21.89 -11.48
CA ASP A 196 -6.65 -20.60 -10.85
C ASP A 196 -7.16 -19.63 -11.93
N ASP A 197 -8.47 -19.38 -11.96
CA ASP A 197 -9.16 -18.73 -13.06
C ASP A 197 -9.53 -17.28 -12.78
N TRP A 198 -9.72 -16.50 -13.85
CA TRP A 198 -10.22 -15.13 -13.77
C TRP A 198 -11.52 -14.98 -14.54
N LEU A 199 -12.62 -14.78 -13.83
CA LEU A 199 -13.95 -14.62 -14.39
C LEU A 199 -14.44 -13.18 -14.17
N ASP A 200 -14.78 -12.51 -15.26
CA ASP A 200 -15.29 -11.14 -15.24
C ASP A 200 -16.60 -11.02 -16.03
N ALA A 201 -17.68 -10.59 -15.38
CA ALA A 201 -18.92 -10.28 -16.06
C ALA A 201 -19.38 -8.85 -15.77
N SER A 202 -19.95 -8.19 -16.78
CA SER A 202 -20.57 -6.88 -16.60
C SER A 202 -21.98 -6.83 -17.16
N HIS A 203 -22.89 -6.14 -16.46
CA HIS A 203 -24.32 -6.05 -16.80
C HIS A 203 -25.00 -7.43 -16.89
N GLY A 204 -26.31 -7.45 -17.16
CA GLY A 204 -27.07 -8.71 -17.27
C GLY A 204 -27.19 -9.53 -15.99
N ILE A 205 -27.47 -10.82 -16.17
CA ILE A 205 -27.55 -11.86 -15.14
C ILE A 205 -26.45 -12.89 -15.42
N SER A 206 -25.47 -13.01 -14.54
CA SER A 206 -24.32 -13.89 -14.78
C SER A 206 -24.24 -15.00 -13.74
N THR A 207 -23.97 -16.21 -14.19
CA THR A 207 -23.51 -17.32 -13.34
C THR A 207 -22.03 -17.48 -13.57
N GLN A 208 -21.23 -17.28 -12.54
CA GLN A 208 -19.78 -17.50 -12.57
C GLN A 208 -19.46 -18.67 -11.64
N LEU A 209 -18.76 -19.67 -12.16
CA LEU A 209 -18.30 -20.85 -11.45
C LEU A 209 -16.77 -20.87 -11.58
N GLY A 210 -16.03 -20.72 -10.50
CA GLY A 210 -14.56 -20.81 -10.51
C GLY A 210 -14.12 -22.25 -10.77
N GLY A 211 -14.50 -23.14 -9.86
CA GLY A 211 -14.28 -24.58 -10.03
C GLY A 211 -13.28 -25.09 -9.02
N ALA A 212 -12.08 -25.50 -9.46
CA ALA A 212 -11.03 -25.99 -8.57
C ALA A 212 -9.75 -25.20 -8.75
N GLY A 213 -9.30 -24.50 -7.72
CA GLY A 213 -8.14 -23.61 -7.74
C GLY A 213 -8.46 -22.33 -6.96
N ASP A 214 -7.49 -21.42 -6.84
CA ASP A 214 -7.73 -20.14 -6.17
C ASP A 214 -8.25 -19.11 -7.20
N ASP A 215 -9.56 -18.94 -7.30
CA ASP A 215 -10.21 -18.22 -8.41
C ASP A 215 -10.49 -16.75 -8.13
N ASN A 216 -10.67 -15.95 -9.20
CA ASN A 216 -11.06 -14.54 -9.13
C ASN A 216 -12.35 -14.29 -9.91
N LEU A 217 -13.45 -14.07 -9.19
CA LEU A 217 -14.77 -13.82 -9.75
C LEU A 217 -15.17 -12.37 -9.51
N THR A 218 -15.34 -11.60 -10.57
CA THR A 218 -15.77 -10.20 -10.48
C THR A 218 -17.05 -9.96 -11.27
N ILE A 219 -17.99 -9.23 -10.67
CA ILE A 219 -19.17 -8.72 -11.36
C ILE A 219 -19.24 -7.19 -11.31
N TRP A 220 -19.43 -6.55 -12.47
CA TRP A 220 -19.58 -5.10 -12.63
C TRP A 220 -20.98 -4.73 -13.14
N GLY A 221 -21.86 -4.34 -12.22
CA GLY A 221 -23.27 -4.11 -12.55
C GLY A 221 -24.02 -5.41 -12.82
N GLY A 222 -25.33 -5.32 -13.02
CA GLY A 222 -26.17 -6.52 -13.18
C GLY A 222 -26.37 -7.30 -11.88
N SER A 223 -26.68 -8.58 -12.01
CA SER A 223 -26.90 -9.51 -10.89
C SER A 223 -26.47 -10.93 -11.24
N GLY A 224 -26.55 -11.88 -10.30
CA GLY A 224 -26.10 -13.22 -10.62
C GLY A 224 -25.90 -14.19 -9.46
N THR A 225 -25.21 -15.27 -9.80
CA THR A 225 -24.64 -16.24 -8.85
C THR A 225 -23.13 -16.29 -9.08
N LEU A 226 -22.35 -16.15 -8.02
CA LEU A 226 -20.90 -16.30 -8.02
C LEU A 226 -20.58 -17.51 -7.13
N ASP A 227 -19.84 -18.48 -7.63
CA ASP A 227 -19.47 -19.69 -6.91
C ASP A 227 -17.97 -19.92 -7.11
N GLY A 228 -17.19 -19.74 -6.04
CA GLY A 228 -15.73 -19.90 -6.06
C GLY A 228 -15.35 -21.35 -6.32
N GLY A 229 -15.70 -22.24 -5.40
CA GLY A 229 -15.54 -23.68 -5.58
C GLY A 229 -14.56 -24.27 -4.59
N ASP A 230 -13.60 -25.08 -5.05
CA ASP A 230 -12.53 -25.62 -4.19
C ASP A 230 -11.31 -24.69 -4.28
N GLY A 231 -10.89 -24.04 -3.18
CA GLY A 231 -9.75 -23.13 -3.19
C GLY A 231 -9.95 -21.94 -2.26
N ASN A 232 -9.02 -20.99 -2.27
CA ASN A 232 -9.18 -19.71 -1.57
C ASN A 232 -9.54 -18.63 -2.60
N ASP A 233 -10.82 -18.37 -2.75
CA ASP A 233 -11.33 -17.60 -3.86
C ASP A 233 -11.45 -16.11 -3.52
N PHE A 234 -11.41 -15.27 -4.56
CA PHE A 234 -11.67 -13.85 -4.47
C PHE A 234 -12.94 -13.50 -5.24
N ILE A 235 -13.97 -13.05 -4.53
CA ILE A 235 -15.28 -12.74 -5.10
C ILE A 235 -15.59 -11.26 -4.92
N ALA A 236 -15.64 -10.50 -6.00
CA ALA A 236 -15.89 -9.05 -5.99
C ALA A 236 -17.24 -8.67 -6.60
N ALA A 237 -18.08 -8.00 -5.81
CA ALA A 237 -19.37 -7.46 -6.24
C ALA A 237 -19.34 -5.92 -6.33
N ASN A 238 -19.35 -5.41 -7.56
CA ASN A 238 -19.28 -3.98 -7.85
C ASN A 238 -20.57 -3.50 -8.53
N ARG A 239 -21.24 -2.49 -7.96
CA ARG A 239 -22.43 -1.83 -8.55
C ARG A 239 -23.61 -2.76 -8.90
N ILE A 240 -23.78 -3.89 -8.22
CA ILE A 240 -24.90 -4.81 -8.47
C ILE A 240 -26.25 -4.10 -8.35
N ASN A 241 -27.16 -4.37 -9.29
CA ASN A 241 -28.45 -3.69 -9.42
C ASN A 241 -29.64 -4.52 -8.89
N ALA A 242 -29.44 -5.81 -8.64
CA ALA A 242 -30.39 -6.72 -7.99
C ALA A 242 -29.65 -7.69 -7.05
N VAL A 243 -30.41 -8.52 -6.32
CA VAL A 243 -29.85 -9.48 -5.36
C VAL A 243 -28.94 -10.47 -6.10
N THR A 244 -27.66 -10.47 -5.74
CA THR A 244 -26.64 -11.42 -6.22
C THR A 244 -26.31 -12.37 -5.09
N THR A 245 -26.19 -13.66 -5.40
CA THR A 245 -25.78 -14.68 -4.43
C THR A 245 -24.32 -15.04 -4.66
N ALA A 246 -23.55 -15.19 -3.59
CA ALA A 246 -22.18 -15.67 -3.63
C ALA A 246 -22.03 -16.92 -2.76
N HIS A 247 -21.19 -17.84 -3.25
CA HIS A 247 -20.76 -19.07 -2.61
C HIS A 247 -19.24 -19.05 -2.63
N GLY A 248 -18.60 -19.15 -1.47
CA GLY A 248 -17.14 -19.28 -1.41
C GLY A 248 -16.72 -20.69 -1.77
N GLY A 249 -17.41 -21.67 -1.17
CA GLY A 249 -17.09 -23.07 -1.34
C GLY A 249 -16.12 -23.56 -0.26
N ALA A 250 -15.08 -24.27 -0.67
CA ALA A 250 -14.13 -24.94 0.21
C ALA A 250 -12.79 -24.22 0.26
N GLY A 251 -12.56 -23.46 1.31
CA GLY A 251 -11.27 -22.86 1.61
C GLY A 251 -11.45 -21.65 2.50
N SER A 252 -10.60 -20.64 2.34
CA SER A 252 -10.67 -19.36 3.05
C SER A 252 -10.90 -18.25 2.04
N ASP A 253 -12.15 -17.93 1.78
CA ASP A 253 -12.53 -17.09 0.63
C ASP A 253 -12.62 -15.61 1.01
N ARG A 254 -12.40 -14.71 0.06
CA ARG A 254 -12.46 -13.26 0.25
C ARG A 254 -13.59 -12.65 -0.57
N PHE A 255 -14.56 -12.04 0.10
CA PHE A 255 -15.68 -11.34 -0.52
C PHE A 255 -15.46 -9.83 -0.48
N GLN A 256 -15.13 -9.24 -1.62
CA GLN A 256 -15.00 -7.79 -1.77
C GLN A 256 -16.32 -7.14 -2.18
N ILE A 257 -16.74 -6.12 -1.45
CA ILE A 257 -18.08 -5.54 -1.58
C ILE A 257 -17.98 -4.01 -1.70
N ALA A 258 -18.35 -3.47 -2.86
CA ALA A 258 -18.41 -2.02 -3.03
C ALA A 258 -19.55 -1.40 -2.21
N PRO A 259 -19.42 -0.16 -1.69
CA PRO A 259 -20.45 0.48 -0.87
C PRO A 259 -21.62 1.07 -1.68
N ASP A 260 -21.52 1.15 -3.01
CA ASP A 260 -22.48 1.81 -3.91
C ASP A 260 -23.49 0.84 -4.56
N LEU A 261 -23.76 -0.30 -3.94
CA LEU A 261 -24.70 -1.29 -4.47
C LEU A 261 -26.15 -0.78 -4.44
N SER A 262 -26.98 -1.22 -5.38
CA SER A 262 -28.43 -0.99 -5.31
C SER A 262 -29.18 -2.11 -4.59
N ALA A 263 -28.53 -3.26 -4.37
CA ALA A 263 -29.02 -4.41 -3.65
C ALA A 263 -27.86 -5.11 -2.91
N PRO A 264 -28.10 -5.86 -1.82
CA PRO A 264 -27.03 -6.51 -1.07
C PRO A 264 -26.50 -7.77 -1.77
N LEU A 265 -25.22 -8.07 -1.52
CA LEU A 265 -24.64 -9.39 -1.81
C LEU A 265 -25.11 -10.40 -0.76
N VAL A 266 -25.61 -11.55 -1.18
CA VAL A 266 -26.05 -12.62 -0.28
C VAL A 266 -25.04 -13.75 -0.30
N ILE A 267 -24.28 -13.93 0.77
CA ILE A 267 -23.28 -15.00 0.89
C ILE A 267 -23.92 -16.19 1.61
N SER A 268 -23.88 -17.38 1.01
CA SER A 268 -24.74 -18.48 1.46
C SER A 268 -24.08 -19.46 2.44
N ASP A 269 -22.75 -19.53 2.43
CA ASP A 269 -21.93 -20.58 3.03
C ASP A 269 -20.75 -20.04 3.85
N PHE A 270 -20.77 -18.74 4.19
CA PHE A 270 -19.69 -18.04 4.86
C PHE A 270 -19.13 -18.79 6.08
N ALA A 271 -17.86 -19.21 6.01
CA ALA A 271 -17.13 -19.87 7.06
C ALA A 271 -16.56 -18.86 8.07
N THR A 272 -16.88 -19.02 9.36
CA THR A 272 -16.43 -18.08 10.41
C THR A 272 -15.23 -18.60 11.20
N GLY A 273 -14.47 -17.71 11.83
CA GLY A 273 -13.34 -18.02 12.70
C GLY A 273 -12.00 -18.03 11.97
N ALA A 274 -10.96 -18.47 12.67
CA ALA A 274 -9.60 -18.56 12.14
C ALA A 274 -9.50 -19.55 10.97
N GLY A 275 -8.99 -19.06 9.84
CA GLY A 275 -8.94 -19.83 8.59
C GLY A 275 -10.30 -20.05 7.93
N GLY A 276 -11.32 -19.29 8.33
CA GLY A 276 -12.57 -19.14 7.58
C GLY A 276 -12.50 -17.92 6.66
N ASP A 277 -13.64 -17.58 6.07
CA ASP A 277 -13.77 -16.57 5.04
C ASP A 277 -13.61 -15.14 5.56
N VAL A 278 -13.30 -14.23 4.63
CA VAL A 278 -12.97 -12.83 4.86
C VAL A 278 -13.96 -11.93 4.12
N ILE A 279 -14.61 -11.02 4.85
CA ILE A 279 -15.38 -9.91 4.26
C ILE A 279 -14.50 -8.69 4.09
N ASP A 280 -14.45 -8.15 2.87
CA ASP A 280 -13.70 -6.97 2.48
C ASP A 280 -14.66 -5.88 1.97
N PRO A 281 -15.18 -5.01 2.85
CA PRO A 281 -15.92 -3.85 2.36
C PRO A 281 -14.91 -2.90 1.69
N TYR A 282 -15.05 -2.70 0.38
CA TYR A 282 -14.14 -1.92 -0.46
C TYR A 282 -14.38 -0.41 -0.30
N VAL A 283 -14.10 0.10 0.90
CA VAL A 283 -14.46 1.46 1.31
C VAL A 283 -13.32 2.47 1.14
N GLN A 284 -12.12 2.01 0.83
CA GLN A 284 -10.90 2.84 0.76
C GLN A 284 -10.85 3.84 -0.42
N LEU A 285 -11.66 3.63 -1.47
CA LEU A 285 -11.62 4.41 -2.72
C LEU A 285 -12.90 5.22 -3.01
N TYR A 286 -13.98 5.01 -2.25
CA TYR A 286 -15.31 5.61 -2.53
C TYR A 286 -15.81 6.61 -1.48
N PHE A 287 -14.98 6.98 -0.49
CA PHE A 287 -15.19 8.15 0.34
C PHE A 287 -14.37 9.34 -0.20
N PRO A 288 -14.84 10.08 -1.23
CA PRO A 288 -14.15 11.29 -1.66
C PRO A 288 -14.24 12.34 -0.54
N ALA A 289 -13.07 12.76 -0.06
CA ALA A 289 -12.85 13.96 0.74
C ALA A 289 -13.65 14.04 2.05
N MET A 290 -13.01 13.58 3.14
CA MET A 290 -13.39 14.03 4.49
C MET A 290 -13.25 15.56 4.55
N PRO A 291 -14.31 16.30 4.87
CA PRO A 291 -14.23 17.74 5.04
C PRO A 291 -13.57 18.00 6.41
N ASN A 292 -12.23 18.03 6.44
CA ASN A 292 -11.35 18.71 7.41
C ASN A 292 -9.90 18.18 7.41
N VAL A 293 -9.59 17.13 6.64
CA VAL A 293 -8.20 16.72 6.39
C VAL A 293 -7.77 17.37 5.09
N GLY A 294 -7.19 18.58 5.17
CA GLY A 294 -6.77 19.34 4.00
C GLY A 294 -5.87 18.49 3.10
N GLU A 295 -6.24 18.34 1.82
CA GLU A 295 -5.46 17.87 0.67
C GLU A 295 -4.21 17.00 0.96
N VAL A 296 -4.31 15.96 1.80
CA VAL A 296 -3.32 14.87 1.83
C VAL A 296 -3.96 13.65 1.18
N THR A 297 -3.90 13.64 -0.14
CA THR A 297 -4.04 12.41 -0.92
C THR A 297 -2.89 11.49 -0.52
N ASN A 298 -3.20 10.34 0.10
CA ASN A 298 -2.30 9.26 0.55
C ASN A 298 -2.13 9.09 2.08
N VAL A 299 -3.07 9.55 2.91
CA VAL A 299 -3.19 8.98 4.26
C VAL A 299 -4.08 7.74 4.14
N VAL A 300 -3.48 6.55 4.30
CA VAL A 300 -4.23 5.33 4.58
C VAL A 300 -4.85 5.53 5.98
N PRO A 301 -6.18 5.52 6.14
CA PRO A 301 -6.78 5.61 7.47
C PRO A 301 -6.21 4.48 8.36
N PRO A 302 -5.99 4.71 9.66
CA PRO A 302 -5.59 3.63 10.56
C PRO A 302 -6.59 2.47 10.47
N ALA A 303 -6.13 1.26 10.76
CA ALA A 303 -7.01 0.10 10.89
C ALA A 303 -8.21 0.47 11.81
N ASN A 304 -9.42 0.04 11.45
CA ASN A 304 -10.67 0.28 12.19
C ASN A 304 -11.32 1.68 12.11
N PHE A 305 -10.74 2.68 11.41
CA PHE A 305 -11.33 4.04 11.29
C PHE A 305 -12.81 4.06 10.85
N LEU A 306 -13.21 3.16 9.94
CA LEU A 306 -14.57 3.10 9.40
C LEU A 306 -15.59 2.50 10.37
N TYR A 307 -15.13 1.69 11.32
CA TYR A 307 -15.98 1.02 12.31
C TYR A 307 -16.13 1.87 13.58
N THR A 308 -15.10 2.63 13.95
CA THR A 308 -15.10 3.55 15.11
C THR A 308 -15.87 4.86 14.88
N THR A 309 -16.16 5.19 13.61
CA THR A 309 -16.89 6.41 13.20
C THR A 309 -18.34 6.15 12.77
N GLY A 310 -18.82 4.91 12.90
CA GLY A 310 -20.20 4.52 12.58
C GLY A 310 -20.50 4.33 11.09
N HIS A 311 -19.47 4.23 10.23
CA HIS A 311 -19.66 4.02 8.79
C HIS A 311 -19.93 2.56 8.42
N VAL A 312 -19.64 1.59 9.29
CA VAL A 312 -19.91 0.16 9.05
C VAL A 312 -20.52 -0.48 10.30
N SER A 313 -21.54 -1.32 10.15
CA SER A 313 -22.25 -1.97 11.26
C SER A 313 -22.71 -3.38 10.91
N TRP A 314 -22.57 -4.31 11.86
CA TRP A 314 -23.13 -5.66 11.79
C TRP A 314 -24.44 -5.75 12.60
N ARG A 315 -25.45 -6.41 12.02
CA ARG A 315 -26.73 -6.68 12.68
C ARG A 315 -27.09 -8.17 12.55
N GLN A 316 -27.49 -8.80 13.64
CA GLN A 316 -28.12 -10.12 13.57
C GLN A 316 -29.59 -9.97 13.10
N ASP A 317 -29.99 -10.72 12.08
CA ASP A 317 -31.36 -10.76 11.58
C ASP A 317 -31.85 -12.21 11.45
N GLY A 318 -32.55 -12.69 12.48
CA GLY A 318 -32.92 -14.10 12.58
C GLY A 318 -31.69 -15.00 12.60
N ALA A 319 -31.58 -15.89 11.62
CA ALA A 319 -30.44 -16.79 11.47
C ALA A 319 -29.23 -16.16 10.75
N ASP A 320 -29.41 -14.99 10.13
CA ASP A 320 -28.45 -14.39 9.22
C ASP A 320 -27.69 -13.22 9.87
N ALA A 321 -26.45 -13.00 9.45
CA ALA A 321 -25.65 -11.82 9.79
C ALA A 321 -25.75 -10.79 8.66
N VAL A 322 -25.97 -9.53 9.00
CA VAL A 322 -26.20 -8.45 8.01
C VAL A 322 -25.15 -7.36 8.16
N LEU A 323 -24.42 -7.06 7.10
CA LEU A 323 -23.47 -5.95 7.02
C LEU A 323 -24.15 -4.71 6.46
N GLN A 324 -24.02 -3.60 7.17
CA GLN A 324 -24.55 -2.31 6.80
C GLN A 324 -23.44 -1.26 6.72
N VAL A 325 -23.57 -0.31 5.80
CA VAL A 325 -22.66 0.83 5.64
C VAL A 325 -23.44 2.15 5.68
N ASP A 326 -22.89 3.13 6.39
CA ASP A 326 -23.34 4.52 6.37
C ASP A 326 -22.26 5.39 5.72
N ARG A 327 -22.64 6.20 4.72
CA ARG A 327 -21.64 6.88 3.87
C ARG A 327 -21.11 8.19 4.44
N ASP A 328 -21.82 8.79 5.40
CA ASP A 328 -21.40 10.02 6.08
C ASP A 328 -21.17 9.80 7.59
N GLY A 329 -21.22 8.55 8.05
CA GLY A 329 -20.96 8.14 9.43
C GLY A 329 -22.00 8.65 10.41
N GLU A 330 -21.79 8.40 11.71
CA GLU A 330 -22.78 8.74 12.76
C GLU A 330 -23.04 10.26 12.89
N ALA A 331 -22.09 11.09 12.44
CA ALA A 331 -22.22 12.56 12.43
C ALA A 331 -22.99 13.11 11.20
N GLY A 332 -23.18 12.28 10.18
CA GLY A 332 -23.90 12.60 8.96
C GLY A 332 -25.42 12.59 9.13
N GLN A 333 -26.14 13.31 8.27
CA GLN A 333 -27.61 13.37 8.26
C GLN A 333 -28.18 13.05 6.86
N VAL A 334 -27.31 12.78 5.87
CA VAL A 334 -27.66 12.69 4.45
C VAL A 334 -27.78 11.24 4.01
N PHE A 335 -26.92 10.35 4.52
CA PHE A 335 -27.02 8.92 4.29
C PHE A 335 -27.52 8.20 5.55
N GLN A 336 -28.00 6.97 5.36
CA GLN A 336 -28.49 6.08 6.42
C GLN A 336 -27.86 4.71 6.19
N LEU A 337 -27.74 3.92 7.26
CA LEU A 337 -27.29 2.53 7.19
C LEU A 337 -27.98 1.73 6.08
N GLN A 338 -27.23 1.46 5.03
CA GLN A 338 -27.62 0.65 3.88
C GLN A 338 -27.06 -0.77 4.03
N THR A 339 -27.88 -1.79 3.82
CA THR A 339 -27.39 -3.18 3.78
C THR A 339 -26.58 -3.42 2.52
N ILE A 340 -25.34 -3.88 2.67
CA ILE A 340 -24.44 -4.22 1.56
C ILE A 340 -24.17 -5.72 1.47
N ALA A 341 -24.27 -6.47 2.58
CA ALA A 341 -24.07 -7.91 2.59
C ALA A 341 -25.01 -8.63 3.56
N ILE A 342 -25.38 -9.86 3.24
CA ILE A 342 -26.14 -10.77 4.10
C ILE A 342 -25.43 -12.13 4.10
N LEU A 343 -24.94 -12.57 5.26
CA LEU A 343 -24.34 -13.89 5.45
C LEU A 343 -25.42 -14.84 5.99
N ARG A 344 -25.77 -15.86 5.19
CA ARG A 344 -26.86 -16.78 5.52
C ARG A 344 -26.47 -17.77 6.59
N ASN A 345 -27.38 -18.01 7.53
CA ASN A 345 -27.19 -18.95 8.65
C ASN A 345 -25.94 -18.65 9.51
N THR A 346 -25.42 -17.43 9.46
CA THR A 346 -24.25 -16.98 10.20
C THR A 346 -24.69 -16.21 11.44
N GLN A 347 -24.14 -16.59 12.59
CA GLN A 347 -24.29 -15.79 13.81
C GLN A 347 -23.20 -14.73 13.85
N THR A 348 -23.54 -13.46 14.08
CA THR A 348 -22.53 -12.40 14.20
C THR A 348 -21.58 -12.63 15.39
N THR A 349 -21.94 -13.44 16.40
CA THR A 349 -21.03 -13.88 17.48
C THR A 349 -19.94 -14.84 17.03
N ALA A 350 -20.12 -15.50 15.88
CA ALA A 350 -19.15 -16.45 15.35
C ALA A 350 -18.08 -15.75 14.50
N LEU A 351 -18.34 -14.53 14.04
CA LEU A 351 -17.38 -13.72 13.29
C LEU A 351 -16.24 -13.26 14.22
N THR A 352 -15.01 -13.33 13.72
CA THR A 352 -13.77 -12.96 14.43
C THR A 352 -13.00 -11.90 13.63
N ALA A 353 -11.85 -11.44 14.14
CA ALA A 353 -10.96 -10.54 13.40
C ALA A 353 -10.48 -11.13 12.07
N ASP A 354 -10.26 -12.44 12.06
CA ASP A 354 -9.82 -13.16 10.87
C ASP A 354 -10.87 -13.14 9.76
N ASN A 355 -12.14 -12.83 10.07
CA ASN A 355 -13.22 -12.78 9.09
C ASN A 355 -13.43 -11.40 8.44
N LEU A 356 -12.60 -10.40 8.75
CA LEU A 356 -12.65 -9.10 8.09
C LEU A 356 -11.29 -8.72 7.53
N ALA A 357 -11.28 -8.19 6.30
CA ALA A 357 -10.07 -7.66 5.70
C ALA A 357 -9.54 -6.46 6.50
N TYR A 358 -8.21 -6.27 6.49
CA TYR A 358 -7.49 -5.20 7.20
C TYR A 358 -7.45 -5.33 8.73
N GLY A 359 -7.56 -6.55 9.27
CA GLY A 359 -7.39 -6.82 10.70
C GLY A 359 -8.53 -6.29 11.57
N VAL A 360 -9.71 -6.07 10.97
CA VAL A 360 -10.86 -5.53 11.69
C VAL A 360 -11.50 -6.63 12.52
N THR A 361 -11.71 -6.41 13.81
CA THR A 361 -12.47 -7.34 14.66
C THR A 361 -13.97 -7.25 14.34
N ALA A 362 -14.58 -8.34 13.89
CA ALA A 362 -16.03 -8.42 13.78
C ALA A 362 -16.68 -8.31 15.17
N TRP A 363 -17.61 -7.38 15.34
CA TRP A 363 -18.19 -7.08 16.64
C TRP A 363 -19.71 -7.33 16.69
N GLN A 364 -20.13 -8.28 17.53
CA GLN A 364 -21.36 -8.17 18.31
C GLN A 364 -21.08 -7.43 19.62
N GLY A 365 -21.45 -6.15 19.70
CA GLY A 365 -22.03 -5.63 20.94
C GLY A 365 -21.21 -5.60 22.25
N GLN A 366 -19.88 -5.77 22.27
CA GLN A 366 -19.07 -5.18 23.35
C GLN A 366 -18.13 -4.16 22.72
N ARG A 367 -18.48 -2.89 22.89
CA ARG A 367 -17.66 -1.77 22.44
C ARG A 367 -16.39 -1.73 23.31
N GLY A 368 -15.25 -1.39 22.72
CA GLY A 368 -14.30 -0.61 23.49
C GLY A 368 -14.99 0.69 23.94
N ILE A 369 -14.76 1.06 25.18
CA ILE A 369 -15.39 2.20 25.81
C ILE A 369 -14.69 3.48 25.38
N THR A 370 -15.47 4.55 25.25
CA THR A 370 -14.93 5.90 25.20
C THR A 370 -15.02 6.48 26.61
N LEU A 371 -13.88 6.77 27.21
CA LEU A 371 -13.81 7.49 28.48
C LEU A 371 -13.15 8.84 28.25
N THR A 372 -13.77 9.88 28.79
CA THR A 372 -13.20 11.23 28.81
C THR A 372 -13.11 11.66 30.26
N GLY A 373 -11.91 12.04 30.68
CA GLY A 373 -11.64 12.64 31.97
C GLY A 373 -12.27 14.03 32.10
N SER A 374 -12.01 14.62 33.24
CA SER A 374 -12.47 15.93 33.65
C SER A 374 -11.37 16.96 33.45
N ALA A 375 -11.34 18.01 34.28
CA ALA A 375 -10.27 19.01 34.23
C ALA A 375 -9.28 18.87 35.41
N GLY A 376 -9.30 17.74 36.11
CA GLY A 376 -8.40 17.43 37.20
C GLY A 376 -7.91 16.00 37.09
N ALA A 377 -7.02 15.57 37.98
CA ALA A 377 -6.42 14.24 37.93
C ALA A 377 -7.46 13.11 37.99
N ASP A 378 -7.57 12.38 36.89
CA ASP A 378 -8.49 11.28 36.66
C ASP A 378 -7.76 9.93 36.59
N GLN A 379 -8.51 8.86 36.86
CA GLN A 379 -8.04 7.50 36.65
C GLN A 379 -8.99 6.81 35.68
N LEU A 380 -8.53 6.59 34.46
CA LEU A 380 -9.26 5.92 33.40
C LEU A 380 -8.73 4.50 33.23
N THR A 381 -9.63 3.57 32.98
CA THR A 381 -9.28 2.17 32.71
C THR A 381 -10.20 1.64 31.64
N GLY A 382 -9.61 1.16 30.57
CA GLY A 382 -10.25 0.50 29.45
C GLY A 382 -10.87 -0.86 29.79
N GLY A 383 -11.40 -1.51 28.75
CA GLY A 383 -11.79 -2.89 28.71
C GLY A 383 -10.71 -3.77 28.08
N ILE A 384 -11.10 -4.96 27.64
CA ILE A 384 -10.18 -5.88 26.95
C ILE A 384 -10.32 -5.76 25.42
N TYR A 385 -10.82 -4.61 24.96
CA TYR A 385 -11.18 -4.32 23.58
C TYR A 385 -10.73 -2.90 23.25
N ASN A 386 -10.51 -2.59 21.97
CA ASN A 386 -10.00 -1.32 21.46
C ASN A 386 -10.79 -0.08 21.95
N ASP A 387 -10.25 0.60 22.96
CA ASP A 387 -10.85 1.73 23.65
C ASP A 387 -10.39 3.08 23.10
N ALA A 388 -11.11 4.14 23.48
CA ALA A 388 -10.68 5.52 23.26
C ALA A 388 -10.70 6.27 24.59
N LEU A 389 -9.53 6.56 25.14
CA LEU A 389 -9.35 7.11 26.47
C LEU A 389 -8.71 8.49 26.37
N TYR A 390 -9.39 9.51 26.90
CA TYR A 390 -8.96 10.91 26.85
C TYR A 390 -8.83 11.47 28.27
N GLY A 391 -7.62 11.76 28.76
CA GLY A 391 -7.40 12.36 30.09
C GLY A 391 -7.95 13.78 30.19
N SER A 392 -7.69 14.59 29.15
CA SER A 392 -8.11 16.01 29.01
C SER A 392 -7.21 16.99 29.76
N TYR A 393 -7.55 17.45 30.96
CA TYR A 393 -6.65 18.30 31.75
C TYR A 393 -6.45 17.67 33.12
N GLY A 394 -5.26 17.82 33.68
CA GLY A 394 -4.89 17.26 34.97
C GLY A 394 -3.81 16.21 34.81
N ASN A 395 -3.25 15.73 35.93
CA ASN A 395 -2.25 14.67 35.90
C ASN A 395 -2.96 13.33 36.00
N ASP A 396 -3.21 12.71 34.87
CA ASP A 396 -4.09 11.58 34.70
C ASP A 396 -3.34 10.25 34.75
N LYS A 397 -4.09 9.19 35.06
CA LYS A 397 -3.63 7.81 34.94
C LYS A 397 -4.57 7.05 34.03
N VAL A 398 -4.07 6.61 32.88
CA VAL A 398 -4.85 5.90 31.87
C VAL A 398 -4.25 4.53 31.59
N ASP A 399 -5.09 3.50 31.54
CA ASP A 399 -4.71 2.09 31.37
C ASP A 399 -5.66 1.45 30.35
N GLY A 400 -5.15 1.11 29.15
CA GLY A 400 -5.90 0.54 28.03
C GLY A 400 -6.30 -0.92 28.25
N LEU A 401 -5.37 -1.71 28.77
CA LEU A 401 -5.47 -3.14 29.10
C LEU A 401 -5.24 -4.11 27.93
N ALA A 402 -6.24 -4.38 27.11
CA ALA A 402 -6.05 -5.27 25.98
C ALA A 402 -6.88 -4.77 24.81
N GLY A 403 -6.44 -5.03 23.58
CA GLY A 403 -7.03 -4.40 22.40
C GLY A 403 -6.09 -3.34 21.85
N ASP A 404 -6.33 -2.90 20.62
CA ASP A 404 -5.56 -1.80 20.02
C ASP A 404 -6.22 -0.47 20.44
N ASP A 405 -5.68 0.17 21.47
CA ASP A 405 -6.28 1.31 22.15
C ASP A 405 -5.79 2.65 21.60
N PHE A 406 -6.65 3.67 21.67
CA PHE A 406 -6.27 5.07 21.50
C PHE A 406 -6.27 5.75 22.86
N ILE A 407 -5.11 6.27 23.28
CA ILE A 407 -4.93 6.93 24.57
C ILE A 407 -4.32 8.32 24.36
N GLU A 408 -5.02 9.36 24.81
CA GLU A 408 -4.54 10.74 24.83
C GLU A 408 -4.55 11.24 26.28
N GLY A 409 -3.38 11.63 26.81
CA GLY A 409 -3.26 12.21 28.15
C GLY A 409 -3.87 13.60 28.21
N GLY A 410 -3.34 14.52 27.42
CA GLY A 410 -3.81 15.91 27.35
C GLY A 410 -2.89 16.84 28.11
N ASP A 411 -3.41 17.83 28.83
CA ASP A 411 -2.57 18.77 29.61
C ASP A 411 -2.29 18.21 31.02
N GLY A 412 -1.02 18.07 31.41
CA GLY A 412 -0.64 17.64 32.76
C GLY A 412 0.47 16.57 32.73
N ASP A 413 1.03 16.21 33.89
CA ASP A 413 2.02 15.10 33.93
C ASP A 413 1.28 13.75 34.04
N ASP A 414 1.10 13.08 32.92
CA ASP A 414 0.24 11.90 32.77
C ASP A 414 0.99 10.57 32.90
N ARG A 415 0.24 9.51 33.17
CA ARG A 415 0.71 8.12 33.15
C ARG A 415 -0.18 7.29 32.25
N LEU A 416 0.34 6.89 31.09
CA LEU A 416 -0.40 6.19 30.05
C LEU A 416 0.18 4.78 29.86
N ALA A 417 -0.68 3.77 29.86
CA ALA A 417 -0.30 2.39 29.58
C ALA A 417 -1.27 1.77 28.55
N GLY A 418 -0.76 1.32 27.40
CA GLY A 418 -1.54 0.60 26.38
C GLY A 418 -1.78 -0.86 26.77
N GLN A 419 -0.74 -1.49 27.33
CA GLN A 419 -0.66 -2.86 27.82
C GLN A 419 -0.57 -3.91 26.72
N GLY A 420 -1.63 -4.25 25.99
CA GLY A 420 -1.58 -5.38 25.07
C GLY A 420 -2.43 -5.18 23.82
N GLY A 421 -1.81 -5.16 22.66
CA GLY A 421 -2.42 -4.71 21.42
C GLY A 421 -1.46 -3.74 20.73
N ASN A 422 -1.81 -3.25 19.55
CA ASN A 422 -1.03 -2.23 18.85
C ASN A 422 -1.60 -0.86 19.20
N ASP A 423 -1.07 -0.25 20.25
CA ASP A 423 -1.69 0.92 20.86
C ASP A 423 -1.18 2.23 20.26
N ALA A 424 -1.99 3.29 20.33
CA ALA A 424 -1.61 4.64 19.99
C ALA A 424 -1.69 5.54 21.23
N LEU A 425 -0.51 5.89 21.78
CA LEU A 425 -0.38 6.69 22.99
C LEU A 425 0.14 8.09 22.64
N TYR A 426 -0.59 9.11 23.08
CA TYR A 426 -0.22 10.52 22.97
C TYR A 426 -0.16 11.11 24.38
N GLY A 427 1.03 11.50 24.83
CA GLY A 427 1.24 12.12 26.15
C GLY A 427 0.49 13.45 26.25
N GLY A 428 0.90 14.39 25.42
CA GLY A 428 0.36 15.74 25.43
C GLY A 428 1.21 16.69 26.26
N ASP A 429 0.57 17.71 26.79
CA ASP A 429 1.21 18.89 27.33
C ASP A 429 1.75 18.62 28.76
N GLY A 430 2.94 18.02 28.94
CA GLY A 430 3.39 17.63 30.28
C GLY A 430 4.75 16.97 30.39
N ASN A 431 5.03 16.35 31.56
CA ASN A 431 6.09 15.34 31.66
C ASN A 431 5.42 13.98 31.79
N ASP A 432 5.27 13.30 30.67
CA ASP A 432 4.44 12.11 30.61
C ASP A 432 5.25 10.84 30.79
N MET A 433 4.59 9.82 31.34
CA MET A 433 5.15 8.49 31.48
C MET A 433 4.29 7.52 30.68
N LEU A 434 4.85 7.01 29.57
CA LEU A 434 4.14 6.19 28.61
C LEU A 434 4.69 4.75 28.60
N GLU A 435 3.81 3.77 28.44
CA GLU A 435 4.15 2.35 28.33
C GLU A 435 3.24 1.73 27.25
N GLY A 436 3.79 1.43 26.07
CA GLY A 436 3.03 0.78 24.99
C GLY A 436 2.61 -0.62 25.41
N GLY A 437 3.60 -1.48 25.67
CA GLY A 437 3.39 -2.81 26.23
C GLY A 437 3.66 -3.87 25.18
N ALA A 438 2.73 -4.80 25.00
CA ALA A 438 2.85 -5.91 24.06
C ALA A 438 2.14 -5.61 22.74
N GLY A 439 2.90 -5.35 21.69
CA GLY A 439 2.36 -5.13 20.33
C GLY A 439 3.32 -4.27 19.53
N ASN A 440 2.87 -3.70 18.41
CA ASN A 440 3.63 -2.67 17.72
C ASN A 440 2.97 -1.33 17.98
N ASP A 441 3.52 -0.57 18.91
CA ASP A 441 2.87 0.62 19.42
C ASP A 441 3.35 1.90 18.70
N TRP A 442 2.45 2.87 18.63
CA TRP A 442 2.77 4.24 18.26
C TRP A 442 2.75 5.10 19.52
N ILE A 443 3.91 5.65 19.88
CA ILE A 443 4.06 6.44 21.11
C ILE A 443 4.58 7.82 20.76
N ASP A 444 3.79 8.83 21.09
CA ASP A 444 4.13 10.23 20.90
C ASP A 444 4.14 10.94 22.26
N GLY A 445 5.25 11.57 22.62
CA GLY A 445 5.34 12.39 23.83
C GLY A 445 4.42 13.60 23.74
N ASP A 446 4.59 14.45 22.72
CA ASP A 446 3.67 15.54 22.34
C ASP A 446 4.12 16.27 21.05
N ASN A 447 3.28 17.19 20.57
CA ASN A 447 3.41 18.12 19.45
C ASN A 447 4.42 19.27 19.68
N GLY A 448 5.53 18.99 20.36
CA GLY A 448 6.58 19.94 20.73
C GLY A 448 7.56 20.32 19.61
N MET A 449 7.20 20.16 18.33
CA MET A 449 8.08 20.51 17.18
C MET A 449 8.48 22.00 17.10
N TRP A 450 8.09 22.85 18.06
CA TRP A 450 8.55 24.23 18.18
C TRP A 450 9.42 24.49 19.41
N ALA A 451 10.66 23.98 19.38
CA ALA A 451 11.91 24.67 19.77
C ALA A 451 11.96 25.57 21.05
N GLN A 452 11.04 25.49 22.00
CA GLN A 452 11.03 26.25 23.25
C GLN A 452 10.65 25.41 24.47
N ASP A 453 10.49 24.09 24.31
CA ASP A 453 10.14 23.20 25.42
C ASP A 453 11.37 22.79 26.25
N SER A 454 12.11 23.79 26.73
CA SER A 454 13.14 23.58 27.73
C SER A 454 12.43 23.34 29.07
N GLY A 455 11.95 22.12 29.32
CA GLY A 455 11.21 21.84 30.53
C GLY A 455 10.61 20.44 30.62
N ARG A 456 10.03 19.97 29.51
CA ARG A 456 9.25 18.73 29.47
C ARG A 456 10.11 17.50 29.23
N LEU A 457 9.68 16.37 29.80
CA LEU A 457 10.44 15.12 29.89
C LEU A 457 9.49 13.94 29.74
N ASP A 458 9.22 13.59 28.48
CA ASP A 458 8.40 12.44 28.18
C ASP A 458 9.25 11.17 28.22
N SER A 459 8.76 10.20 28.96
CA SER A 459 9.49 9.00 29.34
C SER A 459 8.73 7.76 28.94
N VAL A 460 9.34 6.93 28.10
CA VAL A 460 8.78 5.63 27.72
C VAL A 460 9.41 4.51 28.54
N TYR A 461 8.58 3.69 29.17
CA TYR A 461 9.01 2.56 29.99
C TYR A 461 8.94 1.24 29.23
N TYR A 462 9.96 0.40 29.43
CA TYR A 462 10.04 -0.96 28.91
C TYR A 462 10.44 -1.92 30.03
N ASP A 463 9.59 -2.91 30.34
CA ASP A 463 9.89 -4.00 31.29
C ASP A 463 10.83 -5.06 30.69
N THR A 464 11.94 -4.62 30.09
CA THR A 464 12.98 -5.48 29.55
C THR A 464 14.34 -4.81 29.72
N PRO A 465 15.46 -5.57 29.86
CA PRO A 465 16.78 -5.00 29.83
C PRO A 465 17.15 -4.52 28.42
N PHE A 466 17.94 -3.45 28.30
CA PHE A 466 18.29 -2.88 27.01
C PHE A 466 19.00 -3.85 26.06
N ALA A 467 19.75 -4.82 26.61
CA ALA A 467 20.45 -5.83 25.81
C ALA A 467 19.51 -6.72 24.95
N LYS A 468 18.19 -6.67 25.20
CA LYS A 468 17.17 -7.39 24.44
C LYS A 468 16.46 -6.54 23.39
N VAL A 469 16.72 -5.24 23.33
CA VAL A 469 16.11 -4.36 22.34
C VAL A 469 17.13 -3.88 21.32
N ARG A 470 16.63 -3.54 20.14
CA ARG A 470 17.37 -2.81 19.12
C ARG A 470 16.74 -1.44 18.97
N LEU A 471 17.52 -0.40 19.27
CA LEU A 471 17.14 0.99 19.07
C LEU A 471 17.65 1.48 17.71
N THR A 472 16.77 2.01 16.86
CA THR A 472 17.12 2.64 15.58
C THR A 472 16.54 4.04 15.48
N HIS A 473 17.23 4.94 14.79
CA HIS A 473 16.83 6.33 14.59
C HIS A 473 16.83 6.66 13.10
N GLU A 474 15.70 7.13 12.56
CA GLU A 474 15.59 7.57 11.17
C GLU A 474 15.55 9.11 11.08
N ARG A 475 16.70 9.71 10.76
CA ARG A 475 16.89 11.18 10.69
C ARG A 475 16.65 11.82 9.31
N PHE A 476 16.45 11.02 8.26
CA PHE A 476 16.50 11.51 6.87
C PHE A 476 15.13 11.60 6.18
N SER A 477 14.09 11.06 6.80
CA SER A 477 12.67 11.24 6.46
C SER A 477 12.06 12.18 7.50
N ALA A 478 11.23 13.12 7.06
CA ALA A 478 10.35 13.85 7.98
C ALA A 478 8.99 13.13 8.00
N PRO A 479 8.43 12.81 9.19
CA PRO A 479 8.94 13.11 10.54
C PRO A 479 10.14 12.24 10.98
N GLU A 480 11.01 12.78 11.87
CA GLU A 480 12.07 12.00 12.54
C GLU A 480 11.42 11.09 13.59
N TYR A 481 11.80 9.82 13.62
CA TYR A 481 11.28 8.86 14.61
C TYR A 481 12.33 7.86 15.07
N TRP A 482 12.08 7.29 16.24
CA TRP A 482 12.83 6.20 16.82
C TRP A 482 12.03 4.90 16.69
N THR A 483 12.74 3.79 16.58
CA THR A 483 12.13 2.46 16.67
C THR A 483 12.81 1.67 17.78
N VAL A 484 12.01 1.10 18.67
CA VAL A 484 12.45 0.17 19.70
C VAL A 484 11.92 -1.21 19.33
N GLN A 485 12.79 -2.09 18.86
CA GLN A 485 12.42 -3.44 18.47
C GLN A 485 12.87 -4.45 19.53
N ASP A 486 11.94 -5.18 20.13
CA ASP A 486 12.26 -6.34 20.97
C ASP A 486 12.81 -7.49 20.10
N THR A 487 13.99 -7.98 20.45
CA THR A 487 14.67 -9.04 19.71
C THR A 487 14.42 -10.44 20.29
N THR A 488 13.69 -10.56 21.40
CA THR A 488 13.56 -11.80 22.18
C THR A 488 12.19 -12.08 22.82
N GLY A 489 11.23 -11.15 22.76
CA GLY A 489 9.98 -11.23 23.51
C GLY A 489 8.73 -10.78 22.74
N ALA A 490 7.68 -10.44 23.51
CA ALA A 490 6.32 -10.16 23.04
C ALA A 490 5.99 -8.66 22.97
N LEU A 491 6.97 -7.78 23.20
CA LEU A 491 6.81 -6.31 23.15
C LEU A 491 6.81 -5.74 21.72
N GLY A 492 6.94 -6.58 20.70
CA GLY A 492 6.91 -6.18 19.29
C GLY A 492 7.92 -5.08 18.91
N THR A 493 7.47 -4.14 18.07
CA THR A 493 8.28 -3.07 17.48
C THR A 493 7.55 -1.76 17.56
N ASP A 494 8.03 -0.88 18.43
CA ASP A 494 7.38 0.39 18.73
C ASP A 494 8.01 1.54 17.97
N THR A 495 7.18 2.48 17.55
CA THR A 495 7.58 3.72 16.88
C THR A 495 7.37 4.89 17.83
N LEU A 496 8.43 5.65 18.08
CA LEU A 496 8.44 6.72 19.07
C LEU A 496 8.77 8.07 18.41
N THR A 497 7.97 9.08 18.72
CA THR A 497 8.23 10.48 18.36
C THR A 497 8.18 11.36 19.60
N HIS A 498 8.99 12.42 19.62
CA HIS A 498 8.98 13.43 20.69
C HIS A 498 9.15 12.86 22.12
N VAL A 499 10.02 11.87 22.28
CA VAL A 499 10.33 11.25 23.59
C VAL A 499 11.75 11.63 24.02
N GLU A 500 11.92 12.14 25.25
CA GLU A 500 13.21 12.54 25.81
C GLU A 500 13.94 11.40 26.51
N ARG A 501 13.20 10.41 27.05
CA ARG A 501 13.74 9.34 27.91
C ARG A 501 13.20 7.98 27.52
N LEU A 502 14.08 6.98 27.43
CA LEU A 502 13.70 5.56 27.46
C LEU A 502 14.19 4.92 28.75
N ILE A 503 13.32 4.20 29.44
CA ILE A 503 13.61 3.58 30.73
C ILE A 503 13.50 2.06 30.56
N PHE A 504 14.64 1.38 30.71
CA PHE A 504 14.74 -0.07 30.74
C PHE A 504 14.98 -0.55 32.17
N THR A 505 14.77 -1.84 32.43
CA THR A 505 14.95 -2.43 33.77
C THR A 505 16.37 -2.30 34.35
N ASP A 506 17.38 -2.09 33.50
CA ASP A 506 18.80 -2.03 33.88
C ASP A 506 19.48 -0.69 33.60
N GLN A 507 18.90 0.20 32.79
CA GLN A 507 19.45 1.51 32.47
C GLN A 507 18.42 2.46 31.84
N CYS A 508 18.75 3.75 31.79
CA CYS A 508 17.96 4.76 31.08
C CYS A 508 18.75 5.33 29.91
N TRP A 509 18.05 5.76 28.88
CA TRP A 509 18.60 6.39 27.69
C TRP A 509 18.02 7.79 27.53
N ALA A 510 18.91 8.78 27.39
CA ALA A 510 18.51 10.13 27.06
C ALA A 510 18.56 10.33 25.54
N LEU A 511 17.44 10.77 24.96
CA LEU A 511 17.28 11.02 23.52
C LEU A 511 17.30 12.52 23.18
N ASP A 512 17.08 13.39 24.16
CA ASP A 512 17.12 14.86 24.07
C ASP A 512 18.57 15.41 24.04
N VAL A 513 19.39 14.85 23.16
CA VAL A 513 20.82 15.20 23.03
C VAL A 513 21.06 16.44 22.16
N GLY A 514 19.99 17.03 21.63
CA GLY A 514 20.02 18.21 20.77
C GLY A 514 20.58 19.48 21.44
N LEU A 515 20.53 20.59 20.70
CA LEU A 515 21.00 21.89 21.21
C LEU A 515 20.20 22.35 22.42
N PHE A 516 18.89 22.09 22.43
CA PHE A 516 17.97 22.56 23.47
C PHE A 516 17.63 21.52 24.53
N GLY A 517 17.82 20.22 24.25
CA GLY A 517 17.52 19.15 25.21
C GLY A 517 18.44 19.17 26.43
N TYR A 518 17.89 18.86 27.59
CA TYR A 518 18.56 18.99 28.87
C TYR A 518 19.68 17.99 29.04
N ALA A 519 19.53 16.75 28.57
CA ALA A 519 20.62 15.79 28.72
C ALA A 519 21.84 16.21 27.88
N GLY A 520 21.61 16.70 26.66
CA GLY A 520 22.65 17.32 25.85
C GLY A 520 23.30 18.52 26.54
N GLN A 521 22.52 19.40 27.17
CA GLN A 521 23.06 20.55 27.91
C GLN A 521 23.91 20.13 29.10
N VAL A 522 23.43 19.22 29.95
CA VAL A 522 24.14 18.73 31.14
C VAL A 522 25.45 18.05 30.73
N TYR A 523 25.42 17.23 29.68
CA TYR A 523 26.63 16.59 29.16
C TYR A 523 27.67 17.63 28.73
N ARG A 524 27.26 18.60 27.90
CA ARG A 524 28.16 19.68 27.41
C ARG A 524 28.69 20.54 28.54
N LEU A 525 27.85 20.85 29.53
CA LEU A 525 28.23 21.64 30.69
C LEU A 525 29.24 20.90 31.58
N TYR A 526 29.03 19.60 31.80
CA TYR A 526 29.95 18.75 32.56
C TYR A 526 31.32 18.67 31.87
N GLN A 527 31.32 18.45 30.56
CA GLN A 527 32.55 18.45 29.77
C GLN A 527 33.25 19.82 29.79
N ALA A 528 32.49 20.91 29.66
CA ALA A 528 33.03 22.26 29.70
C ALA A 528 33.63 22.63 31.06
N ALA A 529 33.05 22.16 32.15
CA ALA A 529 33.48 22.46 33.51
C ALA A 529 34.77 21.72 33.90
N PHE A 530 34.94 20.49 33.43
CA PHE A 530 35.98 19.58 33.91
C PHE A 530 36.98 19.12 32.84
N ASP A 531 36.79 19.54 31.59
CA ASP A 531 37.67 19.23 30.45
C ASP A 531 37.87 17.71 30.24
N ARG A 532 36.80 16.94 30.44
CA ARG A 532 36.77 15.48 30.28
C ARG A 532 35.38 14.99 29.97
N GLN A 533 35.27 13.77 29.44
CA GLN A 533 33.97 13.10 29.32
C GLN A 533 33.36 12.87 30.72
N PRO A 534 32.03 13.02 30.86
CA PRO A 534 31.34 12.72 32.11
C PRO A 534 31.51 11.24 32.47
N ASP A 535 31.75 10.97 33.75
CA ASP A 535 31.61 9.63 34.29
C ASP A 535 30.12 9.33 34.52
N ILE A 536 29.73 8.06 34.40
CA ILE A 536 28.32 7.63 34.48
C ILE A 536 27.68 8.11 35.79
N ALA A 537 28.37 7.97 36.92
CA ALA A 537 27.84 8.35 38.23
C ALA A 537 27.57 9.86 38.35
N GLY A 538 28.53 10.69 37.92
CA GLY A 538 28.39 12.14 37.92
C GLY A 538 27.30 12.61 36.96
N LEU A 539 27.28 12.09 35.73
CA LEU A 539 26.26 12.44 34.74
C LEU A 539 24.86 12.07 35.24
N SER A 540 24.70 10.84 35.74
CA SER A 540 23.45 10.33 36.32
C SER A 540 22.94 11.20 37.47
N TYR A 541 23.84 11.64 38.36
CA TYR A 541 23.48 12.52 39.47
C TYR A 541 22.88 13.84 38.97
N TRP A 542 23.50 14.50 37.99
CA TRP A 542 23.02 15.79 37.50
C TRP A 542 21.77 15.68 36.64
N LEU A 543 21.69 14.65 35.79
CA LEU A 543 20.47 14.37 35.03
C LEU A 543 19.29 14.15 35.97
N ASN A 544 19.45 13.34 37.02
CA ASN A 544 18.38 13.14 38.01
C ASN A 544 17.93 14.43 38.70
N LYS A 545 18.82 15.42 38.85
CA LYS A 545 18.46 16.73 39.42
C LYS A 545 17.73 17.59 38.41
N VAL A 546 18.22 17.66 37.17
CA VAL A 546 17.59 18.44 36.10
C VAL A 546 16.23 17.85 35.74
N ASP A 547 16.12 16.53 35.69
CA ASP A 547 14.86 15.80 35.52
C ASP A 547 13.85 16.05 36.65
N LYS A 548 14.30 16.62 37.77
CA LYS A 548 13.46 17.05 38.91
C LYS A 548 13.33 18.58 38.99
N GLY A 549 13.57 19.28 37.88
CA GLY A 549 13.39 20.72 37.74
C GLY A 549 14.58 21.57 38.20
N LEU A 550 15.78 21.00 38.40
CA LEU A 550 16.96 21.83 38.64
C LEU A 550 17.38 22.54 37.35
N ASP A 551 17.43 23.86 37.40
CA ASP A 551 17.90 24.69 36.29
C ASP A 551 19.37 24.35 35.94
N THR A 552 19.66 24.19 34.64
CA THR A 552 21.00 23.88 34.13
C THR A 552 22.04 24.96 34.47
N LEU A 553 21.63 26.22 34.67
CA LEU A 553 22.47 27.28 35.21
C LEU A 553 22.84 27.05 36.68
N MET A 554 21.95 26.47 37.49
CA MET A 554 22.28 26.07 38.87
C MET A 554 23.26 24.90 38.91
N VAL A 555 23.21 24.00 37.91
CA VAL A 555 24.25 22.99 37.70
C VAL A 555 25.59 23.67 37.41
N ALA A 556 25.61 24.69 36.54
CA ALA A 556 26.83 25.44 36.22
C ALA A 556 27.41 26.13 37.46
N ASP A 557 26.58 26.79 38.26
CA ASP A 557 26.99 27.40 39.53
C ASP A 557 27.59 26.37 40.50
N SER A 558 26.96 25.19 40.61
CA SER A 558 27.47 24.10 41.43
C SER A 558 28.85 23.61 40.95
N PHE A 559 29.03 23.48 39.64
CA PHE A 559 30.33 23.13 39.05
C PHE A 559 31.40 24.16 39.33
N THR A 560 31.12 25.45 39.13
CA THR A 560 32.11 26.51 39.36
C THR A 560 32.59 26.60 40.82
N ARG A 561 31.79 26.09 41.77
CA ARG A 561 32.14 26.05 43.20
C ARG A 561 32.91 24.79 43.60
N SER A 562 32.96 23.77 42.75
CA SER A 562 33.62 22.50 43.04
C SER A 562 35.15 22.63 43.11
N ASP A 563 35.79 21.69 43.80
CA ASP A 563 37.26 21.62 43.86
C ASP A 563 37.86 21.27 42.50
N GLU A 564 37.16 20.45 41.71
CA GLU A 564 37.61 20.01 40.38
C GLU A 564 37.64 21.17 39.39
N PHE A 565 36.60 22.01 39.36
CA PHE A 565 36.61 23.22 38.52
C PHE A 565 37.77 24.15 38.89
N ARG A 566 38.05 24.31 40.18
CA ARG A 566 39.21 25.10 40.67
C ARG A 566 40.56 24.50 40.25
N GLN A 567 40.66 23.20 39.99
CA GLN A 567 41.87 22.58 39.44
C GLN A 567 42.03 22.89 37.95
N VAL A 568 40.94 22.89 37.18
CA VAL A 568 40.95 23.13 35.72
C VAL A 568 41.11 24.62 35.40
N PHE A 569 40.38 25.49 36.07
CA PHE A 569 40.33 26.93 35.78
C PHE A 569 41.15 27.80 36.74
N GLY A 570 41.65 27.21 37.84
CA GLY A 570 42.40 27.91 38.89
C GLY A 570 41.53 28.29 40.10
N ALA A 571 42.16 28.45 41.28
CA ALA A 571 41.43 28.76 42.51
C ALA A 571 40.79 30.16 42.51
N THR A 572 41.45 31.13 41.89
CA THR A 572 41.00 32.53 41.73
C THR A 572 41.58 33.13 40.43
N PRO A 573 41.18 32.63 39.25
CA PRO A 573 41.71 33.14 37.99
C PRO A 573 41.31 34.60 37.78
N SER A 574 42.18 35.37 37.11
CA SER A 574 41.75 36.67 36.57
C SER A 574 40.70 36.46 35.47
N ASN A 575 39.83 37.45 35.20
CA ASN A 575 38.84 37.35 34.12
C ASN A 575 39.50 37.06 32.75
N THR A 576 40.68 37.64 32.49
CA THR A 576 41.47 37.33 31.28
C THR A 576 41.87 35.85 31.23
N GLU A 577 42.31 35.28 32.35
CA GLU A 577 42.73 33.88 32.42
C GLU A 577 41.55 32.92 32.27
N LEU A 578 40.42 33.23 32.92
CA LEU A 578 39.16 32.49 32.78
C LEU A 578 38.72 32.45 31.32
N VAL A 579 38.62 33.61 30.64
CA VAL A 579 38.17 33.68 29.24
C VAL A 579 39.09 32.90 28.32
N ASN A 580 40.42 33.02 28.46
CA ASN A 580 41.34 32.23 27.62
C ASN A 580 41.12 30.72 27.81
N ARG A 581 40.93 30.26 29.05
CA ARG A 581 40.67 28.83 29.33
C ARG A 581 39.32 28.36 28.80
N LEU A 582 38.27 29.18 28.88
CA LEU A 582 36.94 28.83 28.32
C LEU A 582 37.02 28.62 26.80
N TYR A 583 37.68 29.52 26.07
CA TYR A 583 37.89 29.35 24.63
C TYR A 583 38.73 28.11 24.29
N HIS A 584 39.82 27.90 25.03
CA HIS A 584 40.74 26.80 24.75
C HIS A 584 40.13 25.43 25.09
N ASN A 585 39.50 25.31 26.26
CA ASN A 585 39.00 24.02 26.77
C ASN A 585 37.64 23.65 26.16
N ILE A 586 36.76 24.62 25.90
CA ILE A 586 35.38 24.36 25.44
C ILE A 586 35.28 24.49 23.92
N LEU A 587 35.83 25.56 23.36
CA LEU A 587 35.72 25.83 21.91
C LEU A 587 36.91 25.26 21.12
N HIS A 588 37.93 24.71 21.81
CA HIS A 588 39.12 24.12 21.22
C HIS A 588 39.88 25.06 20.27
N ARG A 589 39.88 26.36 20.57
CA ARG A 589 40.60 27.39 19.82
C ARG A 589 41.03 28.56 20.68
N GLU A 590 41.93 29.37 20.13
CA GLU A 590 42.27 30.66 20.74
C GLU A 590 41.13 31.68 20.52
N PRO A 591 40.90 32.58 21.49
CA PRO A 591 39.90 33.63 21.34
C PRO A 591 40.32 34.66 20.30
N ASP A 592 39.39 35.08 19.46
CA ASP A 592 39.58 36.26 18.62
C ASP A 592 39.57 37.55 19.47
N ALA A 593 40.15 38.62 18.95
CA ALA A 593 40.35 39.86 19.70
C ALA A 593 39.03 40.49 20.18
N GLN A 594 37.95 40.37 19.39
CA GLN A 594 36.66 40.99 19.70
C GLN A 594 35.89 40.18 20.73
N GLY A 595 35.79 38.86 20.55
CA GLY A 595 35.16 37.94 21.50
C GLY A 595 35.85 37.95 22.86
N LYS A 596 37.19 37.95 22.88
CA LYS A 596 37.97 38.10 24.12
C LYS A 596 37.62 39.39 24.86
N ALA A 597 37.62 40.52 24.16
CA ALA A 597 37.35 41.81 24.75
C ALA A 597 35.92 41.90 25.29
N TYR A 598 34.95 41.34 24.56
CA TYR A 598 33.55 41.28 25.00
C TYR A 598 33.40 40.50 26.30
N TRP A 599 33.90 39.26 26.36
CA TRP A 599 33.73 38.41 27.54
C TRP A 599 34.44 38.97 28.78
N ILE A 600 35.64 39.55 28.61
CA ILE A 600 36.34 40.22 29.72
C ILE A 600 35.53 41.43 30.22
N ASP A 601 34.99 42.26 29.31
CA ASP A 601 34.22 43.45 29.68
C ASP A 601 32.94 43.12 30.46
N VAL A 602 32.17 42.12 30.03
CA VAL A 602 30.95 41.70 30.75
C VAL A 602 31.24 41.09 32.12
N LEU A 603 32.36 40.37 32.27
CA LEU A 603 32.81 39.81 33.55
C LEU A 603 33.36 40.90 34.49
N ASP A 604 34.19 41.83 33.99
CA ASP A 604 34.74 42.95 34.77
C ASP A 604 33.64 43.88 35.29
N LYS A 605 32.61 44.12 34.46
CA LYS A 605 31.42 44.89 34.82
C LYS A 605 30.41 44.10 35.67
N LYS A 606 30.68 42.82 35.94
CA LYS A 606 29.79 41.90 36.69
C LYS A 606 28.38 41.80 36.08
N GLN A 607 28.29 41.91 34.76
CA GLN A 607 27.06 41.70 34.00
C GLN A 607 26.78 40.22 33.80
N VAL A 608 27.83 39.40 33.87
CA VAL A 608 27.79 37.94 33.77
C VAL A 608 28.65 37.36 34.90
N THR A 609 28.19 36.30 35.52
CA THR A 609 28.93 35.51 36.52
C THR A 609 29.81 34.44 35.86
N THR A 610 30.74 33.85 36.60
CA THR A 610 31.54 32.72 36.08
C THR A 610 30.65 31.53 35.66
N ALA A 611 29.56 31.28 36.40
CA ALA A 611 28.59 30.22 36.09
C ALA A 611 27.85 30.49 34.77
N GLU A 612 27.36 31.72 34.57
CA GLU A 612 26.70 32.11 33.33
C GLU A 612 27.67 32.09 32.14
N ALA A 613 28.93 32.53 32.32
CA ALA A 613 29.93 32.43 31.26
C ALA A 613 30.19 30.96 30.88
N LEU A 614 30.38 30.07 31.87
CA LEU A 614 30.53 28.63 31.61
C LEU A 614 29.31 28.07 30.86
N PHE A 615 28.10 28.41 31.33
CA PHE A 615 26.85 28.00 30.71
C PHE A 615 26.76 28.44 29.25
N TYR A 616 26.97 29.72 28.95
CA TYR A 616 26.90 30.26 27.58
C TYR A 616 27.94 29.65 26.63
N PHE A 617 29.16 29.41 27.10
CA PHE A 617 30.17 28.72 26.30
C PHE A 617 29.75 27.26 26.03
N SER A 618 29.24 26.57 27.05
CA SER A 618 28.80 25.18 26.93
C SER A 618 27.60 25.00 25.99
N ALA A 619 26.69 25.98 25.94
CA ALA A 619 25.51 25.99 25.08
C ALA A 619 25.77 26.61 23.70
N SER A 620 26.99 27.07 23.42
CA SER A 620 27.29 27.69 22.13
C SER A 620 27.12 26.69 20.97
N PRO A 621 26.61 27.11 19.80
CA PRO A 621 26.52 26.25 18.62
C PRO A 621 27.87 25.63 18.21
N GLU A 622 28.97 26.35 18.44
CA GLU A 622 30.33 25.89 18.21
C GLU A 622 30.69 24.70 19.12
N ASN A 623 30.43 24.81 20.43
CA ASN A 623 30.63 23.69 21.35
C ASN A 623 29.69 22.52 21.03
N TYR A 624 28.42 22.80 20.73
CA TYR A 624 27.47 21.76 20.33
C TYR A 624 28.00 20.94 19.15
N GLN A 625 28.51 21.59 18.09
CA GLN A 625 29.10 20.88 16.94
C GLN A 625 30.31 20.01 17.32
N ASN A 626 31.12 20.46 18.28
CA ASN A 626 32.28 19.71 18.77
C ASN A 626 31.85 18.45 19.53
N VAL A 627 30.77 18.53 20.31
CA VAL A 627 30.32 17.48 21.23
C VAL A 627 29.23 16.58 20.64
N ALA A 628 28.47 17.05 19.63
CA ALA A 628 27.35 16.33 19.02
C ALA A 628 27.74 14.94 18.51
N LYS A 629 28.97 14.79 17.96
CA LYS A 629 29.50 13.49 17.52
C LYS A 629 29.75 12.52 18.67
N ILE A 630 29.94 13.03 19.89
CA ILE A 630 30.26 12.26 21.09
C ILE A 630 28.98 11.79 21.78
N ILE A 631 27.99 12.67 21.91
CA ILE A 631 26.68 12.34 22.52
C ILE A 631 25.77 11.55 21.57
N GLY A 632 26.08 11.50 20.27
CA GLY A 632 25.50 10.58 19.31
C GLY A 632 24.01 10.79 19.05
N ASP A 633 23.30 9.69 18.83
CA ASP A 633 21.84 9.67 18.71
C ASP A 633 21.15 9.65 20.08
N GLY A 634 21.86 9.29 21.14
CA GLY A 634 21.37 9.17 22.50
C GLY A 634 22.43 8.49 23.35
N PHE A 635 22.34 8.58 24.67
CA PHE A 635 23.31 7.92 25.55
C PHE A 635 22.67 7.31 26.80
N ALA A 636 23.27 6.21 27.25
CA ALA A 636 22.85 5.51 28.46
C ALA A 636 23.36 6.19 29.75
N TYR A 637 22.56 6.13 30.81
CA TYR A 637 22.90 6.55 32.16
C TYR A 637 22.11 5.73 33.20
N GLU A 638 22.47 5.84 34.48
CA GLU A 638 21.78 5.13 35.57
C GLU A 638 20.76 6.06 36.24
N VAL A 639 19.55 5.57 36.52
CA VAL A 639 18.69 6.24 37.50
C VAL A 639 19.08 5.73 38.89
N SER A 640 19.71 6.60 39.69
CA SER A 640 19.92 6.27 41.11
C SER A 640 18.56 5.97 41.76
N PRO A 641 18.38 4.82 42.42
CA PRO A 641 17.19 4.59 43.22
C PRO A 641 17.09 5.70 44.27
N SER A 642 15.88 6.25 44.40
CA SER A 642 15.53 7.37 45.28
C SER A 642 16.02 7.23 46.71
#